data_AF-A0A965EYM3-F1
#
_entry.id   AF-A0A965EYM3-F1
#
_cell.length_a   1.000
_cell.length_b   1.000
_cell.length_c   1.000
_cell.angle_alpha   90.00
_cell.angle_beta   90.00
_cell.angle_gamma   90.00
#
_symmetry.space_group_name_H-M   'P 1'
#
loop_
_entity.id
_entity.type
_entity.pdbx_description
1 polymer ?
#
loop_
_entity_poly.entity_id
_entity_poly.type
_entity_poly.pdbx_seq_one_letter_code
_entity_poly.pdbx_strand_id
1 'polypeptide(L)'
;MREGYDWYYASEKDRDLQNRTAIVDGAHNEHWVWRYKDIRGWWSNTHHNRIDGVRQAVPTNWVPKSKPIWFTELGCSAINKGANQPNRFLDPKSSESGLPYYSNALRDDLMQQSFLTAVLGYWADVENNPVSDIYGGSMIDTDHVYIWAWDARPYPWFPNATSLWSDGGNYQTGHWLNGRATHASLQQVVAELCEMAGLRNYDVSRLFGVVRGFHLASVPSGRALLEPLSKRFNFDVIERDGQVVFVPRLGGKTHVLNLEKLVLNPEMDHPIETRRTAAPEISGRVRLLFEQADADFSPISEEVSVPHSDQRIVSDHELPIVMTRSEARETLEHWLAASRVGRESIRFALPLSERAIGVGDKIIFDQDNAREYRVDQVENGPYQMIHAICIDQSTFTAAPPIVELTEQRLYIPSVPVLPIFVDVPNIASDDRPTAPYVAVTSDPWTGPVAVYASDGGQNFRQELLISQRSVIGRTLAPFTAKTSALEDRGIGFEVELGAGQLTSISSIAADVGYNMAAIGDPVSNVWEVIQFRNAELIGPNKYRLSNIKWGLKGTDTERPNVWEAGATFVLLDRDPTQLALKAEQRDIERIYRVGPAARGPSDPVFTELAFATKAKGLRPLSPVHVRSKLTSSKLVVSWVRRGRIDADTWFDTDIPLGEEREEYIVRVLKNSEHVLTKVTQTPECAIA
;
A
#
# COMPACT_ATOMS: atom_id res chain seq x y z
N MET A 1 35.36 8.50 -29.51
CA MET A 1 34.25 8.49 -30.49
C MET A 1 32.96 8.02 -29.82
N ARG A 2 31.86 8.76 -29.96
CA ARG A 2 30.58 8.62 -29.25
C ARG A 2 29.45 8.15 -30.19
N GLU A 3 28.70 7.12 -29.80
CA GLU A 3 27.48 6.68 -30.53
C GLU A 3 26.45 7.81 -30.58
N GLY A 4 25.89 8.09 -31.75
CA GLY A 4 24.91 9.15 -31.99
C GLY A 4 25.51 10.55 -32.19
N TYR A 5 26.84 10.66 -32.16
CA TYR A 5 27.59 11.88 -32.50
C TYR A 5 28.65 11.57 -33.56
N ASP A 6 29.59 10.67 -33.28
CA ASP A 6 30.65 10.32 -34.24
C ASP A 6 30.23 9.20 -35.19
N TRP A 7 29.44 8.24 -34.70
CA TRP A 7 29.05 7.03 -35.42
C TRP A 7 27.70 6.46 -34.95
N TYR A 8 27.13 5.52 -35.71
CA TYR A 8 25.94 4.72 -35.38
C TYR A 8 26.09 3.27 -35.87
N TYR A 9 25.20 2.37 -35.42
CA TYR A 9 25.08 1.02 -35.98
C TYR A 9 23.91 0.97 -36.97
N ALA A 10 24.16 0.50 -38.21
CA ALA A 10 23.15 0.48 -39.27
C ALA A 10 22.16 -0.69 -39.15
N SER A 11 22.55 -1.75 -38.42
CA SER A 11 21.73 -2.92 -38.17
C SER A 11 22.05 -3.52 -36.79
N GLU A 12 21.22 -4.46 -36.33
CA GLU A 12 21.49 -5.24 -35.11
C GLU A 12 22.76 -6.08 -35.26
N LYS A 13 22.96 -6.70 -36.43
CA LYS A 13 24.19 -7.45 -36.75
C LYS A 13 25.44 -6.56 -36.65
N ASP A 14 25.37 -5.31 -37.11
CA ASP A 14 26.49 -4.38 -36.97
C ASP A 14 26.76 -4.02 -35.51
N ARG A 15 25.72 -3.96 -34.68
CA ARG A 15 25.89 -3.76 -33.23
C ARG A 15 26.57 -4.94 -32.57
N ASP A 16 26.16 -6.17 -32.90
CA ASP A 16 26.75 -7.41 -32.37
C ASP A 16 28.22 -7.57 -32.76
N LEU A 17 28.56 -7.21 -34.00
CA LEU A 17 29.94 -7.25 -34.52
C LEU A 17 30.75 -5.98 -34.19
N GLN A 18 30.13 -4.98 -33.56
CA GLN A 18 30.70 -3.66 -33.30
C GLN A 18 31.19 -2.91 -34.57
N ASN A 19 30.52 -3.12 -35.70
CA ASN A 19 30.77 -2.41 -36.96
C ASN A 19 30.18 -0.99 -36.93
N ARG A 20 31.01 0.00 -36.59
CA ARG A 20 30.60 1.40 -36.41
C ARG A 20 30.61 2.16 -37.75
N THR A 21 29.47 2.77 -38.11
CA THR A 21 29.36 3.62 -39.31
C THR A 21 29.43 5.09 -38.93
N ALA A 22 30.29 5.86 -39.58
CA ALA A 22 30.45 7.29 -39.28
C ALA A 22 29.21 8.11 -39.65
N ILE A 23 28.84 9.10 -38.82
CA ILE A 23 27.76 10.04 -39.13
C ILE A 23 28.35 11.24 -39.87
N VAL A 24 28.22 11.22 -41.20
CA VAL A 24 28.74 12.26 -42.09
C VAL A 24 27.69 12.73 -43.10
N ASP A 25 27.71 14.02 -43.41
CA ASP A 25 26.94 14.67 -44.46
C ASP A 25 27.97 15.18 -45.47
N GLY A 26 28.20 14.39 -46.51
CA GLY A 26 29.17 14.72 -47.55
C GLY A 26 28.71 15.85 -48.47
N ALA A 27 27.42 16.23 -48.46
CA ALA A 27 26.86 17.20 -49.41
C ALA A 27 26.96 18.64 -48.89
N HIS A 28 26.65 18.86 -47.61
CA HIS A 28 26.60 20.21 -47.03
C HIS A 28 27.47 20.40 -45.79
N ASN A 29 28.18 19.35 -45.34
CA ASN A 29 28.97 19.37 -44.11
C ASN A 29 28.12 19.71 -42.87
N GLU A 30 26.81 19.48 -42.91
CA GLU A 30 25.85 19.72 -41.82
C GLU A 30 25.67 18.46 -40.98
N HIS A 31 26.78 17.87 -40.50
CA HIS A 31 26.77 16.62 -39.75
C HIS A 31 25.80 16.64 -38.55
N TRP A 32 25.71 17.78 -37.88
CA TRP A 32 24.88 18.02 -36.70
C TRP A 32 23.39 17.72 -36.94
N VAL A 33 22.90 17.78 -38.19
CA VAL A 33 21.51 17.43 -38.54
C VAL A 33 21.22 15.95 -38.27
N TRP A 34 22.21 15.08 -38.47
CA TRP A 34 22.08 13.63 -38.34
C TRP A 34 22.59 13.10 -36.99
N ARG A 35 23.25 13.95 -36.21
CA ARG A 35 23.80 13.62 -34.89
C ARG A 35 22.78 13.98 -33.82
N TYR A 36 21.94 13.03 -33.43
CA TYR A 36 20.89 13.28 -32.42
C TYR A 36 21.43 13.67 -31.04
N LYS A 37 22.73 13.48 -30.76
CA LYS A 37 23.40 13.99 -29.54
C LYS A 37 24.11 15.33 -29.72
N ASP A 38 24.17 15.89 -30.93
CA ASP A 38 24.87 17.14 -31.24
C ASP A 38 23.99 18.37 -30.99
N ILE A 39 23.59 18.53 -29.72
CA ILE A 39 22.73 19.63 -29.27
C ILE A 39 23.42 20.98 -29.52
N ARG A 40 24.74 21.04 -29.33
CA ARG A 40 25.55 22.24 -29.62
C ARG A 40 25.55 22.59 -31.10
N GLY A 41 25.79 21.61 -31.97
CA GLY A 41 25.72 21.79 -33.42
C GLY A 41 24.34 22.30 -33.84
N TRP A 42 23.27 21.68 -33.34
CA TRP A 42 21.90 22.13 -33.62
C TRP A 42 21.66 23.58 -33.16
N TRP A 43 22.08 23.95 -31.95
CA TRP A 43 21.85 25.28 -31.37
C TRP A 43 22.67 26.39 -32.05
N SER A 44 23.89 26.08 -32.49
CA SER A 44 24.87 27.05 -32.98
C SER A 44 24.85 27.29 -34.50
N ASN A 45 24.06 26.54 -35.27
CA ASN A 45 24.02 26.62 -36.73
C ASN A 45 22.70 27.17 -37.29
N THR A 46 22.75 27.68 -38.52
CA THR A 46 21.56 28.10 -39.28
C THR A 46 20.80 26.88 -39.78
N HIS A 47 19.47 26.90 -39.70
CA HIS A 47 18.63 25.76 -40.09
C HIS A 47 18.04 25.96 -41.47
N HIS A 48 17.92 24.88 -42.23
CA HIS A 48 17.32 24.86 -43.56
C HIS A 48 16.28 23.74 -43.64
N ASN A 49 15.10 24.04 -44.17
CA ASN A 49 14.11 23.01 -44.45
C ASN A 49 14.67 22.01 -45.47
N ARG A 50 14.26 20.75 -45.34
CA ARG A 50 14.53 19.69 -46.31
C ARG A 50 13.21 19.12 -46.80
N ILE A 51 12.86 19.39 -48.06
CA ILE A 51 11.62 18.90 -48.68
C ILE A 51 12.00 17.70 -49.53
N ASP A 52 11.38 16.55 -49.27
CA ASP A 52 11.71 15.26 -49.91
C ASP A 52 13.21 14.93 -49.84
N GLY A 53 13.85 15.28 -48.72
CA GLY A 53 15.28 15.07 -48.49
C GLY A 53 16.20 16.14 -49.11
N VAL A 54 15.67 17.11 -49.86
CA VAL A 54 16.45 18.15 -50.53
C VAL A 54 16.50 19.44 -49.70
N ARG A 55 17.71 19.87 -49.34
CA ARG A 55 17.99 21.11 -48.59
C ARG A 55 17.57 22.35 -49.39
N GLN A 56 16.75 23.19 -48.77
CA GLN A 56 16.36 24.48 -49.34
C GLN A 56 17.50 25.51 -49.23
N ALA A 57 17.64 26.38 -50.22
CA ALA A 57 18.70 27.40 -50.25
C ALA A 57 18.55 28.47 -49.17
N VAL A 58 17.30 28.86 -48.88
CA VAL A 58 16.98 29.89 -47.88
C VAL A 58 16.89 29.25 -46.48
N PRO A 59 17.55 29.81 -45.46
CA PRO A 59 17.42 29.33 -44.09
C PRO A 59 16.02 29.62 -43.51
N THR A 60 15.65 28.90 -42.47
CA THR A 60 14.46 29.21 -41.68
C THR A 60 14.69 30.49 -40.86
N ASN A 61 13.64 30.98 -40.18
CA ASN A 61 13.74 32.14 -39.28
C ASN A 61 14.51 31.83 -37.97
N TRP A 62 15.07 30.63 -37.82
CA TRP A 62 15.90 30.29 -36.66
C TRP A 62 17.17 31.15 -36.66
N VAL A 63 17.38 31.86 -35.55
CA VAL A 63 18.62 32.59 -35.30
C VAL A 63 19.51 31.73 -34.40
N PRO A 64 20.74 31.38 -34.83
CA PRO A 64 21.66 30.58 -34.02
C PRO A 64 21.90 31.21 -32.65
N LYS A 65 21.97 30.38 -31.61
CA LYS A 65 22.17 30.79 -30.21
C LYS A 65 21.10 31.73 -29.63
N SER A 66 19.95 31.90 -30.27
CA SER A 66 18.98 32.94 -29.87
C SER A 66 18.20 32.66 -28.58
N LYS A 67 18.12 31.41 -28.14
CA LYS A 67 17.41 30.98 -26.92
C LYS A 67 18.11 29.80 -26.24
N PRO A 68 17.98 29.64 -24.92
CA PRO A 68 18.43 28.43 -24.24
C PRO A 68 17.56 27.21 -24.59
N ILE A 69 18.08 26.02 -24.28
CA ILE A 69 17.40 24.73 -24.42
C ILE A 69 17.06 24.20 -23.02
N TRP A 70 15.83 23.73 -22.88
CA TRP A 70 15.34 23.05 -21.69
C TRP A 70 15.24 21.56 -21.95
N PHE A 71 15.51 20.74 -20.93
CA PHE A 71 15.21 19.32 -20.97
C PHE A 71 13.90 19.07 -20.26
N THR A 72 12.83 18.84 -21.02
CA THR A 72 11.50 18.57 -20.46
C THR A 72 11.32 17.13 -20.00
N GLU A 73 12.10 16.20 -20.56
CA GLU A 73 12.15 14.79 -20.16
C GLU A 73 13.60 14.29 -20.27
N LEU A 74 14.29 14.19 -19.14
CA LEU A 74 15.60 13.57 -19.04
C LEU A 74 15.53 12.35 -18.12
N GLY A 75 16.05 11.20 -18.54
CA GLY A 75 16.17 10.04 -17.66
C GLY A 75 16.50 8.77 -18.41
N CYS A 76 16.78 7.71 -17.66
CA CYS A 76 16.76 6.34 -18.15
C CYS A 76 16.00 5.45 -17.17
N SER A 77 15.54 4.31 -17.65
CA SER A 77 14.92 3.28 -16.82
C SER A 77 15.91 2.73 -15.79
N ALA A 78 15.42 2.41 -14.59
CA ALA A 78 16.18 1.74 -13.53
C ALA A 78 16.31 0.23 -13.83
N ILE A 79 16.85 -0.08 -15.00
CA ILE A 79 17.05 -1.42 -15.52
C ILE A 79 18.50 -1.56 -15.95
N ASN A 80 19.05 -2.77 -15.89
CA ASN A 80 20.41 -3.06 -16.31
C ASN A 80 20.65 -2.50 -17.72
N LYS A 81 21.74 -1.73 -17.88
CA LYS A 81 22.09 -1.05 -19.14
C LYS A 81 21.02 -0.10 -19.69
N GLY A 82 20.16 0.46 -18.83
CA GLY A 82 19.16 1.49 -19.18
C GLY A 82 19.72 2.63 -20.05
N ALA A 83 20.95 3.08 -19.75
CA ALA A 83 21.62 4.14 -20.50
C ALA A 83 21.96 3.78 -21.97
N ASN A 84 21.98 2.49 -22.35
CA ASN A 84 22.22 2.09 -23.74
C ASN A 84 21.09 2.52 -24.68
N GLN A 85 19.86 2.57 -24.16
CA GLN A 85 18.69 3.11 -24.85
C GLN A 85 17.79 3.81 -23.82
N PRO A 86 18.09 5.07 -23.43
CA PRO A 86 17.42 5.74 -22.32
C PRO A 86 15.90 5.88 -22.46
N ASN A 87 15.39 5.85 -23.69
CA ASN A 87 13.96 5.94 -24.00
C ASN A 87 13.21 4.60 -23.84
N ARG A 88 13.90 3.46 -23.64
CA ARG A 88 13.26 2.15 -23.48
C ARG A 88 12.78 1.92 -22.03
N PHE A 89 11.60 1.34 -21.91
CA PHE A 89 10.98 0.94 -20.65
C PHE A 89 10.17 -0.35 -20.85
N LEU A 90 9.89 -1.05 -19.75
CA LEU A 90 9.02 -2.21 -19.74
C LEU A 90 7.63 -1.80 -19.26
N ASP A 91 6.66 -1.88 -20.16
CA ASP A 91 5.24 -1.76 -19.84
C ASP A 91 4.45 -2.77 -20.70
N PRO A 92 3.83 -3.80 -20.11
CA PRO A 92 3.03 -4.78 -20.86
C PRO A 92 1.88 -4.15 -21.67
N LYS A 93 1.47 -2.92 -21.35
CA LYS A 93 0.38 -2.20 -22.01
C LYS A 93 0.84 -1.32 -23.19
N SER A 94 2.14 -1.12 -23.37
CA SER A 94 2.70 -0.22 -24.38
C SER A 94 3.26 -0.97 -25.59
N SER A 95 2.97 -0.49 -26.80
CA SER A 95 3.61 -0.99 -28.04
C SER A 95 5.08 -0.58 -28.16
N GLU A 96 5.52 0.43 -27.41
CA GLU A 96 6.90 0.90 -27.38
C GLU A 96 7.76 0.18 -26.32
N SER A 97 7.14 -0.77 -25.60
CA SER A 97 7.78 -1.59 -24.57
C SER A 97 8.94 -2.40 -25.15
N GLY A 98 10.08 -2.36 -24.49
CA GLY A 98 11.27 -3.10 -24.92
C GLY A 98 12.43 -2.96 -23.97
N LEU A 99 13.36 -3.92 -24.05
CA LEU A 99 14.59 -3.88 -23.27
C LEU A 99 15.62 -2.98 -23.94
N PRO A 100 16.43 -2.25 -23.15
CA PRO A 100 17.64 -1.63 -23.68
C PRO A 100 18.60 -2.67 -24.26
N TYR A 101 19.42 -2.26 -25.24
CA TYR A 101 20.38 -3.16 -25.89
C TYR A 101 21.24 -3.94 -24.88
N TYR A 102 21.20 -5.27 -25.02
CA TYR A 102 21.93 -6.25 -24.21
C TYR A 102 21.59 -6.24 -22.70
N SER A 103 20.48 -5.61 -22.30
CA SER A 103 19.98 -5.65 -20.94
C SER A 103 19.58 -7.08 -20.55
N ASN A 104 19.84 -7.47 -19.30
CA ASN A 104 19.34 -8.71 -18.71
C ASN A 104 17.99 -8.52 -17.98
N ALA A 105 17.33 -7.37 -18.19
CA ALA A 105 16.04 -6.99 -17.60
C ALA A 105 16.00 -6.80 -16.07
N LEU A 106 17.13 -6.91 -15.38
CA LEU A 106 17.18 -6.77 -13.92
C LEU A 106 17.07 -5.30 -13.51
N ARG A 107 16.43 -5.04 -12.36
CA ARG A 107 16.41 -3.71 -11.73
C ARG A 107 17.84 -3.25 -11.43
N ASP A 108 18.14 -2.01 -11.80
CA ASP A 108 19.46 -1.40 -11.62
C ASP A 108 19.30 0.09 -11.30
N ASP A 109 19.11 0.40 -10.02
CA ASP A 109 18.98 1.78 -9.55
C ASP A 109 20.30 2.56 -9.73
N LEU A 110 21.45 1.87 -9.70
CA LEU A 110 22.77 2.47 -9.91
C LEU A 110 22.92 2.98 -11.34
N MET A 111 22.45 2.24 -12.34
CA MET A 111 22.46 2.67 -13.74
C MET A 111 21.72 3.99 -13.92
N GLN A 112 20.54 4.14 -13.31
CA GLN A 112 19.77 5.38 -13.36
C GLN A 112 20.49 6.53 -12.66
N GLN A 113 21.00 6.32 -11.44
CA GLN A 113 21.76 7.33 -10.71
C GLN A 113 23.01 7.77 -11.48
N SER A 114 23.73 6.81 -12.06
CA SER A 114 24.95 7.05 -12.84
C SER A 114 24.67 7.82 -14.13
N PHE A 115 23.59 7.48 -14.84
CA PHE A 115 23.15 8.22 -16.03
C PHE A 115 22.87 9.68 -15.70
N LEU A 116 22.07 9.94 -14.66
CA LEU A 116 21.72 11.29 -14.25
C LEU A 116 22.95 12.08 -13.81
N THR A 117 23.82 11.46 -13.00
CA THR A 117 25.06 12.08 -12.53
C THR A 117 25.97 12.46 -13.69
N ALA A 118 26.12 11.55 -14.67
CA ALA A 118 26.96 11.79 -15.84
C ALA A 118 26.41 12.90 -16.74
N VAL A 119 25.10 12.91 -17.01
CA VAL A 119 24.49 13.92 -17.91
C VAL A 119 24.45 15.29 -17.24
N LEU A 120 24.02 15.37 -15.98
CA LEU A 120 23.96 16.64 -15.24
C LEU A 120 25.36 17.21 -15.02
N GLY A 121 26.33 16.37 -14.63
CA GLY A 121 27.72 16.76 -14.49
C GLY A 121 28.35 17.24 -15.79
N TYR A 122 28.03 16.59 -16.92
CA TYR A 122 28.52 17.01 -18.24
C TYR A 122 28.05 18.42 -18.61
N TRP A 123 26.77 18.76 -18.38
CA TRP A 123 26.22 20.07 -18.74
C TRP A 123 26.46 21.17 -17.69
N ALA A 124 26.82 20.79 -16.46
CA ALA A 124 27.27 21.74 -15.43
C ALA A 124 28.67 22.31 -15.72
N ASP A 125 29.49 21.59 -16.50
CA ASP A 125 30.78 22.07 -16.96
C ASP A 125 30.62 23.12 -18.07
N VAL A 126 31.15 24.32 -17.81
CA VAL A 126 31.09 25.48 -18.72
C VAL A 126 31.77 25.22 -20.07
N GLU A 127 32.77 24.35 -20.13
CA GLU A 127 33.43 23.96 -21.39
C GLU A 127 32.47 23.18 -22.31
N ASN A 128 31.57 22.42 -21.70
CA ASN A 128 30.56 21.62 -22.39
C ASN A 128 29.26 22.39 -22.66
N ASN A 129 28.98 23.45 -21.91
CA ASN A 129 27.76 24.26 -22.01
C ASN A 129 28.05 25.74 -22.33
N PRO A 130 28.25 26.09 -23.61
CA PRO A 130 28.72 27.42 -24.01
C PRO A 130 27.67 28.51 -23.75
N VAL A 131 28.13 29.74 -23.51
CA VAL A 131 27.28 30.92 -23.28
C VAL A 131 26.90 31.57 -24.62
N SER A 132 25.67 32.04 -24.73
CA SER A 132 25.19 32.82 -25.87
C SER A 132 25.60 34.29 -25.76
N ASP A 133 26.16 34.82 -26.84
CA ASP A 133 26.44 36.25 -26.98
C ASP A 133 25.16 37.09 -27.16
N ILE A 134 23.99 36.47 -27.41
CA ILE A 134 22.72 37.15 -27.67
C ILE A 134 21.97 37.46 -26.36
N TYR A 135 21.86 36.47 -25.46
CA TYR A 135 21.11 36.59 -24.21
C TYR A 135 21.97 36.46 -22.95
N GLY A 136 23.27 36.20 -23.07
CA GLY A 136 24.22 36.18 -21.96
C GLY A 136 24.15 34.98 -21.02
N GLY A 137 23.40 33.93 -21.35
CA GLY A 137 23.28 32.70 -20.56
C GLY A 137 23.75 31.44 -21.30
N SER A 138 23.89 30.34 -20.57
CA SER A 138 24.32 29.04 -21.10
C SER A 138 23.34 28.46 -22.12
N MET A 139 23.83 27.61 -23.03
CA MET A 139 23.05 26.93 -24.07
C MET A 139 21.98 26.02 -23.46
N ILE A 140 22.37 25.13 -22.55
CA ILE A 140 21.44 24.36 -21.72
C ILE A 140 21.18 25.15 -20.46
N ASP A 141 19.90 25.41 -20.18
CA ASP A 141 19.47 26.02 -18.94
C ASP A 141 19.42 24.94 -17.85
N THR A 142 20.45 24.91 -17.01
CA THR A 142 20.61 23.87 -15.98
C THR A 142 19.58 24.00 -14.86
N ASP A 143 18.92 25.15 -14.71
CA ASP A 143 17.84 25.35 -13.75
C ASP A 143 16.51 24.78 -14.27
N HIS A 144 16.42 24.47 -15.57
CA HIS A 144 15.23 23.94 -16.25
C HIS A 144 15.49 22.56 -16.87
N VAL A 145 16.01 21.65 -16.04
CA VAL A 145 16.17 20.22 -16.37
C VAL A 145 15.17 19.39 -15.57
N TYR A 146 14.17 18.86 -16.26
CA TYR A 146 13.08 18.09 -15.69
C TYR A 146 13.33 16.59 -15.86
N ILE A 147 13.46 15.88 -14.73
CA ILE A 147 13.80 14.46 -14.72
C ILE A 147 12.55 13.60 -14.82
N TRP A 148 12.51 12.75 -15.85
CA TRP A 148 11.50 11.73 -16.02
C TRP A 148 11.86 10.49 -15.19
N ALA A 149 10.99 9.91 -14.36
CA ALA A 149 9.59 10.24 -14.09
C ALA A 149 9.37 10.50 -12.60
N TRP A 150 9.64 11.71 -12.09
CA TRP A 150 9.22 12.03 -10.74
C TRP A 150 7.76 12.47 -10.71
N ASP A 151 6.95 11.91 -9.81
CA ASP A 151 5.59 12.39 -9.55
C ASP A 151 5.27 12.48 -8.05
N ALA A 152 4.13 13.06 -7.70
CA ALA A 152 3.74 13.38 -6.32
C ALA A 152 3.25 12.19 -5.49
N ARG A 153 3.18 10.97 -6.03
CA ARG A 153 2.70 9.80 -5.27
C ARG A 153 3.69 9.47 -4.14
N PRO A 154 3.22 9.28 -2.89
CA PRO A 154 4.13 9.10 -1.77
C PRO A 154 4.80 7.73 -1.82
N TYR A 155 6.12 7.70 -1.67
CA TYR A 155 6.88 6.47 -1.42
C TYR A 155 6.83 6.13 0.08
N PRO A 156 6.64 4.85 0.50
CA PRO A 156 6.61 3.64 -0.30
C PRO A 156 5.21 3.20 -0.74
N TRP A 157 4.15 3.99 -0.48
CA TRP A 157 2.82 3.62 -0.93
C TRP A 157 2.82 3.40 -2.43
N PHE A 158 3.28 4.34 -3.24
CA PHE A 158 3.65 4.02 -4.62
C PHE A 158 5.05 3.40 -4.61
N PRO A 159 5.25 2.20 -5.20
CA PRO A 159 4.36 1.48 -6.14
C PRO A 159 3.36 0.48 -5.56
N ASN A 160 3.40 0.25 -4.26
CA ASN A 160 2.79 -0.87 -3.57
C ASN A 160 1.27 -0.84 -3.34
N ALA A 161 0.61 0.32 -3.31
CA ALA A 161 -0.84 0.41 -3.09
C ALA A 161 -1.62 0.13 -4.38
N THR A 162 -1.54 -1.12 -4.84
CA THR A 162 -2.08 -1.60 -6.13
C THR A 162 -3.61 -1.56 -6.21
N SER A 163 -4.30 -1.41 -5.08
CA SER A 163 -5.74 -1.13 -5.03
C SER A 163 -6.09 0.29 -5.47
N LEU A 164 -5.14 1.24 -5.39
CA LEU A 164 -5.30 2.62 -5.85
C LEU A 164 -4.68 2.84 -7.24
N TRP A 165 -3.56 2.18 -7.55
CA TRP A 165 -2.82 2.38 -8.79
C TRP A 165 -2.57 1.08 -9.54
N SER A 166 -2.75 1.10 -10.86
CA SER A 166 -2.63 -0.10 -11.72
C SER A 166 -1.24 -0.30 -12.34
N ASP A 167 -0.33 0.66 -12.16
CA ASP A 167 0.96 0.77 -12.82
C ASP A 167 2.14 0.47 -11.88
N GLY A 168 1.89 0.11 -10.62
CA GLY A 168 2.94 -0.18 -9.62
C GLY A 168 3.96 -1.25 -10.07
N GLY A 169 3.53 -2.23 -10.87
CA GLY A 169 4.43 -3.25 -11.43
C GLY A 169 5.55 -2.68 -12.31
N ASN A 170 5.32 -1.55 -12.98
CA ASN A 170 6.30 -0.93 -13.87
C ASN A 170 7.41 -0.19 -13.11
N TYR A 171 7.31 -0.06 -11.79
CA TYR A 171 8.26 0.73 -11.00
C TYR A 171 9.63 0.09 -10.92
N GLN A 172 9.65 -1.23 -10.79
CA GLN A 172 10.88 -1.98 -10.56
C GLN A 172 11.94 -1.73 -11.64
N THR A 173 11.54 -1.55 -12.89
CA THR A 173 12.44 -1.35 -14.03
C THR A 173 12.12 -0.10 -14.86
N GLY A 174 11.17 0.73 -14.42
CA GLY A 174 10.77 1.96 -15.10
C GLY A 174 11.64 3.18 -14.72
N HIS A 175 11.23 4.34 -15.20
CA HIS A 175 11.94 5.62 -14.99
C HIS A 175 11.60 6.32 -13.66
N TRP A 176 10.64 5.82 -12.88
CA TRP A 176 10.19 6.54 -11.68
C TRP A 176 11.30 6.76 -10.66
N LEU A 177 11.28 7.94 -10.05
CA LEU A 177 12.27 8.41 -9.09
C LEU A 177 11.80 8.39 -7.64
N ASN A 178 10.51 8.15 -7.39
CA ASN A 178 9.93 8.08 -6.05
C ASN A 178 10.73 7.07 -5.20
N GLY A 179 11.22 7.48 -4.03
CA GLY A 179 12.17 6.69 -3.22
C GLY A 179 13.60 6.65 -3.78
N ARG A 180 13.79 6.47 -5.09
CA ARG A 180 15.11 6.38 -5.72
C ARG A 180 15.96 7.65 -5.63
N ALA A 181 15.32 8.81 -5.77
CA ALA A 181 16.01 10.10 -5.76
C ALA A 181 16.69 10.42 -4.42
N THR A 182 16.30 9.75 -3.32
CA THR A 182 16.87 9.98 -1.99
C THR A 182 18.04 9.05 -1.66
N HIS A 183 18.36 8.08 -2.52
CA HIS A 183 19.47 7.18 -2.24
C HIS A 183 20.84 7.86 -2.43
N ALA A 184 21.80 7.50 -1.60
CA ALA A 184 23.18 7.96 -1.71
C ALA A 184 24.02 7.02 -2.59
N SER A 185 25.04 7.55 -3.26
CA SER A 185 26.04 6.68 -3.89
C SER A 185 26.94 6.05 -2.83
N LEU A 186 27.39 4.82 -3.06
CA LEU A 186 28.34 4.13 -2.18
C LEU A 186 29.64 4.94 -1.99
N GLN A 187 30.09 5.62 -3.05
CA GLN A 187 31.28 6.48 -3.03
C GLN A 187 31.14 7.58 -1.98
N GLN A 188 30.01 8.30 -1.99
CA GLN A 188 29.75 9.39 -1.05
C GLN A 188 29.68 8.89 0.39
N VAL A 189 28.97 7.78 0.63
CA VAL A 189 28.85 7.21 1.98
C VAL A 189 30.22 6.78 2.52
N VAL A 190 31.01 6.06 1.73
CA VAL A 190 32.35 5.61 2.18
C VAL A 190 33.32 6.78 2.36
N ALA A 191 33.27 7.79 1.48
CA ALA A 191 34.06 9.01 1.62
C ALA A 191 33.73 9.73 2.93
N GLU A 192 32.45 9.93 3.23
CA GLU A 192 31.99 10.55 4.47
C GLU A 192 32.48 9.77 5.71
N LEU A 193 32.37 8.44 5.69
CA LEU A 193 32.88 7.60 6.79
C LEU A 193 34.40 7.69 6.97
N CYS A 194 35.17 7.79 5.87
CA CYS A 194 36.61 8.01 5.93
C CYS A 194 36.92 9.36 6.59
N GLU A 195 36.23 10.42 6.18
CA GLU A 195 36.43 11.76 6.74
C GLU A 195 36.03 11.85 8.21
N MET A 196 34.93 11.22 8.60
CA MET A 196 34.50 11.09 9.99
C MET A 196 35.55 10.37 10.84
N ALA A 197 36.22 9.36 10.27
CA ALA A 197 37.32 8.64 10.92
C ALA A 197 38.66 9.40 10.88
N GLY A 198 38.72 10.59 10.27
CA GLY A 198 39.92 11.42 10.13
C GLY A 198 40.85 11.01 8.97
N LEU A 199 40.45 10.06 8.13
CA LEU A 199 41.21 9.64 6.95
C LEU A 199 40.94 10.61 5.80
N ARG A 200 41.99 11.29 5.32
CA ARG A 200 41.90 12.27 4.23
C ARG A 200 42.53 11.81 2.91
N ASN A 201 43.47 10.86 2.97
CA ASN A 201 44.11 10.31 1.77
C ASN A 201 43.46 8.97 1.39
N TYR A 202 42.35 9.05 0.66
CA TYR A 202 41.60 7.89 0.21
C TYR A 202 41.13 8.03 -1.25
N ASP A 203 40.89 6.91 -1.91
CA ASP A 203 40.30 6.84 -3.25
C ASP A 203 39.10 5.89 -3.26
N VAL A 204 37.90 6.45 -3.50
CA VAL A 204 36.62 5.74 -3.63
C VAL A 204 36.08 5.72 -5.06
N SER A 205 36.84 6.20 -6.05
CA SER A 205 36.40 6.39 -7.44
C SER A 205 35.94 5.11 -8.13
N ARG A 206 36.35 3.94 -7.61
CA ARG A 206 36.01 2.61 -8.12
C ARG A 206 34.89 1.91 -7.35
N LEU A 207 34.26 2.59 -6.39
CA LEU A 207 33.09 2.04 -5.71
C LEU A 207 31.83 2.31 -6.52
N PHE A 208 31.04 1.27 -6.72
CA PHE A 208 29.81 1.33 -7.51
C PHE A 208 28.69 0.70 -6.70
N GLY A 209 27.65 1.46 -6.41
CA GLY A 209 26.52 0.97 -5.62
C GLY A 209 25.63 2.09 -5.14
N VAL A 210 24.41 1.73 -4.79
CA VAL A 210 23.40 2.63 -4.23
C VAL A 210 23.12 2.21 -2.79
N VAL A 211 23.23 3.15 -1.87
CA VAL A 211 22.92 2.96 -0.44
C VAL A 211 21.55 3.59 -0.17
N ARG A 212 20.54 2.74 0.09
CA ARG A 212 19.14 3.19 0.30
C ARG A 212 18.93 3.81 1.67
N GLY A 213 19.63 3.27 2.65
CA GLY A 213 19.64 3.71 4.03
C GLY A 213 20.73 2.97 4.77
N PHE A 214 21.39 3.66 5.69
CA PHE A 214 22.43 3.10 6.54
C PHE A 214 22.28 3.79 7.90
N HIS A 215 21.92 3.02 8.92
CA HIS A 215 21.65 3.52 10.25
C HIS A 215 22.65 2.92 11.23
N LEU A 216 23.09 3.68 12.23
CA LEU A 216 23.96 3.17 13.27
C LEU A 216 23.50 3.71 14.62
N ALA A 217 23.26 2.80 15.57
CA ALA A 217 22.82 3.16 16.92
C ALA A 217 23.92 3.83 17.77
N SER A 218 25.19 3.64 17.42
CA SER A 218 26.36 4.29 18.04
C SER A 218 27.49 4.44 17.01
N VAL A 219 28.48 5.30 17.27
CA VAL A 219 29.65 5.48 16.39
C VAL A 219 30.77 4.51 16.81
N PRO A 220 30.91 3.34 16.17
CA PRO A 220 32.06 2.46 16.42
C PRO A 220 33.32 3.02 15.74
N SER A 221 34.42 2.26 15.77
CA SER A 221 35.63 2.59 15.01
C SER A 221 35.33 2.68 13.50
N GLY A 222 36.09 3.49 12.76
CA GLY A 222 35.91 3.66 11.32
C GLY A 222 35.89 2.34 10.51
N ARG A 223 36.65 1.33 10.96
CA ARG A 223 36.62 0.00 10.34
C ARG A 223 35.28 -0.71 10.51
N ALA A 224 34.68 -0.65 11.70
CA ALA A 224 33.38 -1.26 11.97
C ALA A 224 32.24 -0.58 11.18
N LEU A 225 32.40 0.71 10.84
CA LEU A 225 31.46 1.43 9.96
C LEU A 225 31.49 0.89 8.51
N LEU A 226 32.68 0.52 8.03
CA LEU A 226 32.88 0.09 6.63
C LEU A 226 32.59 -1.39 6.40
N GLU A 227 32.68 -2.23 7.45
CA GLU A 227 32.51 -3.68 7.33
C GLU A 227 31.14 -4.09 6.76
N PRO A 228 29.99 -3.54 7.21
CA PRO A 228 28.70 -3.86 6.61
C PRO A 228 28.62 -3.52 5.11
N LEU A 229 29.15 -2.36 4.73
CA LEU A 229 29.17 -1.89 3.34
C LEU A 229 30.07 -2.78 2.47
N SER A 230 31.26 -3.13 2.95
CA SER A 230 32.19 -4.04 2.27
C SER A 230 31.56 -5.41 2.04
N LYS A 231 30.85 -5.94 3.05
CA LYS A 231 30.14 -7.24 2.95
C LYS A 231 28.98 -7.20 1.94
N ARG A 232 28.21 -6.11 1.88
CA ARG A 232 27.08 -5.96 0.96
C ARG A 232 27.52 -5.69 -0.49
N PHE A 233 28.47 -4.78 -0.68
CA PHE A 233 28.86 -4.27 -2.00
C PHE A 233 30.14 -4.93 -2.56
N ASN A 234 30.73 -5.89 -1.83
CA ASN A 234 31.87 -6.69 -2.27
C ASN A 234 33.07 -5.86 -2.72
N PHE A 235 33.50 -4.91 -1.89
CA PHE A 235 34.74 -4.18 -2.09
C PHE A 235 35.75 -4.49 -0.98
N ASP A 236 37.02 -4.37 -1.34
CA ASP A 236 38.15 -4.48 -0.42
C ASP A 236 38.74 -3.09 -0.14
N VAL A 237 39.30 -2.94 1.05
CA VAL A 237 39.99 -1.73 1.50
C VAL A 237 41.47 -2.06 1.57
N ILE A 238 42.25 -1.48 0.66
CA ILE A 238 43.68 -1.76 0.53
C ILE A 238 44.48 -0.48 0.66
N GLU A 239 45.75 -0.60 1.05
CA GLU A 239 46.71 0.51 1.03
C GLU A 239 47.61 0.33 -0.20
N ARG A 240 47.78 1.39 -0.98
CA ARG A 240 48.68 1.46 -2.13
C ARG A 240 49.37 2.82 -2.12
N ASP A 241 50.70 2.82 -2.06
CA ASP A 241 51.55 4.02 -2.16
C ASP A 241 51.18 5.16 -1.18
N GLY A 242 50.79 4.82 0.05
CA GLY A 242 50.40 5.73 1.12
C GLY A 242 48.94 6.19 1.07
N GLN A 243 48.14 5.68 0.13
CA GLN A 243 46.72 5.99 -0.04
C GLN A 243 45.85 4.76 0.25
N VAL A 244 44.74 4.95 0.95
CA VAL A 244 43.74 3.90 1.14
C VAL A 244 42.80 3.88 -0.07
N VAL A 245 42.85 2.80 -0.84
CA VAL A 245 42.07 2.63 -2.06
C VAL A 245 40.97 1.61 -1.82
N PHE A 246 39.76 1.97 -2.24
CA PHE A 246 38.58 1.11 -2.17
C PHE A 246 38.30 0.52 -3.54
N VAL A 247 38.48 -0.79 -3.68
CA VAL A 247 38.39 -1.48 -4.97
C VAL A 247 37.35 -2.59 -4.93
N PRO A 248 36.56 -2.80 -6.01
CA PRO A 248 35.73 -3.99 -6.13
C PRO A 248 36.57 -5.25 -6.01
N ARG A 249 36.06 -6.30 -5.34
CA ARG A 249 36.79 -7.56 -5.09
C ARG A 249 37.33 -8.24 -6.34
N LEU A 250 36.69 -8.06 -7.49
CA LEU A 250 37.12 -8.59 -8.78
C LEU A 250 37.90 -7.58 -9.65
N GLY A 251 38.09 -6.35 -9.18
CA GLY A 251 38.66 -5.24 -9.95
C GLY A 251 40.19 -5.21 -10.00
N GLY A 252 40.88 -6.13 -9.30
CA GLY A 252 42.33 -6.22 -9.29
C GLY A 252 42.94 -6.66 -10.62
N LYS A 253 44.21 -6.32 -10.85
CA LYS A 253 44.93 -6.73 -12.06
C LYS A 253 45.17 -8.24 -12.03
N THR A 254 44.90 -8.93 -13.14
CA THR A 254 45.24 -10.35 -13.29
C THR A 254 46.69 -10.50 -13.75
N HIS A 255 47.46 -11.30 -13.03
CA HIS A 255 48.85 -11.65 -13.34
C HIS A 255 48.97 -13.14 -13.65
N VAL A 256 49.66 -13.47 -14.73
CA VAL A 256 49.92 -14.86 -15.12
C VAL A 256 51.33 -15.23 -14.64
N LEU A 257 51.41 -16.22 -13.77
CA LEU A 257 52.65 -16.65 -13.13
C LEU A 257 53.14 -17.99 -13.69
N ASN A 258 54.45 -18.09 -13.89
CA ASN A 258 55.10 -19.36 -14.21
C ASN A 258 55.61 -20.00 -12.92
N LEU A 259 55.22 -21.25 -12.69
CA LEU A 259 55.60 -22.05 -11.52
C LEU A 259 57.12 -22.19 -11.35
N GLU A 260 57.87 -22.26 -12.44
CA GLU A 260 59.33 -22.40 -12.41
C GLU A 260 60.06 -21.13 -11.96
N LYS A 261 59.35 -19.98 -11.92
CA LYS A 261 59.91 -18.69 -11.50
C LYS A 261 59.62 -18.34 -10.04
N LEU A 262 59.00 -19.25 -9.29
CA LEU A 262 58.73 -19.05 -7.87
C LEU A 262 60.02 -19.18 -7.05
N VAL A 263 60.07 -18.50 -5.91
CA VAL A 263 61.19 -18.61 -4.97
C VAL A 263 61.03 -19.88 -4.15
N LEU A 264 62.08 -20.68 -4.08
CA LEU A 264 62.15 -21.81 -3.15
C LEU A 264 62.46 -21.28 -1.75
N ASN A 265 61.45 -21.29 -0.88
CA ASN A 265 61.59 -20.92 0.52
C ASN A 265 61.92 -22.18 1.35
N PRO A 266 63.06 -22.24 2.07
CA PRO A 266 63.41 -23.40 2.89
C PRO A 266 62.45 -23.63 4.08
N GLU A 267 61.63 -22.64 4.44
CA GLU A 267 60.58 -22.77 5.46
C GLU A 267 59.26 -23.34 4.90
N MET A 268 59.24 -23.72 3.62
CA MET A 268 58.10 -24.33 2.94
C MET A 268 58.47 -25.71 2.41
N ASP A 269 57.56 -26.68 2.56
CA ASP A 269 57.77 -28.04 2.06
C ASP A 269 57.67 -28.12 0.52
N HIS A 270 56.90 -27.21 -0.08
CA HIS A 270 56.64 -27.15 -1.51
C HIS A 270 56.67 -25.70 -2.02
N PRO A 271 56.98 -25.46 -3.31
CA PRO A 271 56.95 -24.11 -3.89
C PRO A 271 55.58 -23.41 -3.76
N ILE A 272 54.50 -24.20 -3.71
CA ILE A 272 53.15 -23.76 -3.39
C ILE A 272 52.59 -24.69 -2.32
N GLU A 273 52.16 -24.12 -1.21
CA GLU A 273 51.36 -24.82 -0.21
C GLU A 273 49.89 -24.53 -0.44
N THR A 274 49.08 -25.57 -0.58
CA THR A 274 47.62 -25.45 -0.72
C THR A 274 46.94 -25.89 0.56
N ARG A 275 46.09 -25.03 1.12
CA ARG A 275 45.24 -25.34 2.27
C ARG A 275 43.78 -25.35 1.87
N ARG A 276 43.06 -26.39 2.29
CA ARG A 276 41.61 -26.51 2.05
C ARG A 276 40.84 -26.63 3.36
N THR A 277 39.92 -25.70 3.61
CA THR A 277 39.04 -25.69 4.80
C THR A 277 38.08 -26.88 4.78
N ALA A 278 37.83 -27.50 5.93
CA ALA A 278 36.99 -28.69 6.05
C ALA A 278 35.52 -28.40 5.75
N ALA A 279 34.78 -29.40 5.23
CA ALA A 279 33.38 -29.19 4.82
C ALA A 279 32.42 -28.90 5.98
N PRO A 280 32.58 -29.52 7.17
CA PRO A 280 31.72 -29.24 8.32
C PRO A 280 31.87 -27.84 8.92
N GLU A 281 32.97 -27.14 8.64
CA GLU A 281 33.21 -25.77 9.15
C GLU A 281 32.46 -24.71 8.33
N ILE A 282 31.83 -25.10 7.23
CA ILE A 282 31.13 -24.19 6.33
C ILE A 282 29.64 -24.39 6.51
N SER A 283 28.97 -23.34 6.97
CA SER A 283 27.53 -23.37 7.10
C SER A 283 26.87 -23.62 5.74
N GLY A 284 25.95 -24.59 5.71
CA GLY A 284 25.09 -24.82 4.55
C GLY A 284 23.92 -23.86 4.45
N ARG A 285 23.74 -22.96 5.43
CA ARG A 285 22.56 -22.10 5.58
C ARG A 285 22.95 -20.75 6.18
N VAL A 286 22.76 -19.68 5.42
CA VAL A 286 23.12 -18.32 5.83
C VAL A 286 21.86 -17.48 5.91
N ARG A 287 21.73 -16.70 6.99
CA ARG A 287 20.59 -15.83 7.25
C ARG A 287 21.07 -14.40 7.45
N LEU A 288 20.30 -13.45 6.94
CA LEU A 288 20.56 -12.02 7.04
C LEU A 288 19.33 -11.29 7.58
N LEU A 289 19.48 -10.59 8.70
CA LEU A 289 18.52 -9.64 9.26
C LEU A 289 18.83 -8.22 8.76
N PHE A 290 17.80 -7.50 8.31
CA PHE A 290 17.92 -6.14 7.76
C PHE A 290 16.56 -5.42 7.78
N GLU A 291 16.58 -4.10 7.58
CA GLU A 291 15.36 -3.28 7.41
C GLU A 291 14.88 -3.31 5.94
N GLN A 292 13.61 -3.64 5.72
CA GLN A 292 13.06 -3.81 4.38
C GLN A 292 12.81 -2.47 3.68
N ALA A 293 13.50 -2.23 2.56
CA ALA A 293 13.19 -1.15 1.61
C ALA A 293 11.88 -1.41 0.85
N ASP A 294 11.29 -0.37 0.25
CA ASP A 294 10.03 -0.45 -0.49
C ASP A 294 8.85 -0.94 0.37
N ALA A 295 8.91 -0.75 1.69
CA ALA A 295 7.94 -1.18 2.70
C ALA A 295 7.93 -0.21 3.90
N ASP A 296 7.31 -0.58 5.02
CA ASP A 296 7.26 0.22 6.26
C ASP A 296 8.59 0.21 7.05
N PHE A 297 9.71 -0.12 6.41
CA PHE A 297 11.05 -0.25 7.01
C PHE A 297 11.10 -1.18 8.24
N SER A 298 10.22 -2.19 8.26
CA SER A 298 10.21 -3.19 9.32
C SER A 298 11.42 -4.13 9.17
N PRO A 299 12.01 -4.61 10.28
CA PRO A 299 13.07 -5.59 10.23
C PRO A 299 12.53 -6.94 9.75
N ILE A 300 13.18 -7.52 8.74
CA ILE A 300 12.88 -8.84 8.19
C ILE A 300 14.16 -9.66 8.08
N SER A 301 14.01 -10.98 7.94
CA SER A 301 15.13 -11.87 7.66
C SER A 301 14.96 -12.58 6.33
N GLU A 302 16.06 -12.66 5.58
CA GLU A 302 16.19 -13.50 4.39
C GLU A 302 17.17 -14.63 4.63
N GLU A 303 16.99 -15.71 3.88
CA GLU A 303 17.77 -16.93 4.08
C GLU A 303 18.02 -17.67 2.78
N VAL A 304 19.23 -18.23 2.68
CA VAL A 304 19.65 -19.11 1.59
C VAL A 304 20.28 -20.36 2.17
N SER A 305 19.96 -21.51 1.59
CA SER A 305 20.57 -22.79 1.96
C SER A 305 20.99 -23.57 0.73
N VAL A 306 22.03 -24.39 0.87
CA VAL A 306 22.41 -25.32 -0.19
C VAL A 306 21.56 -26.59 -0.10
N PRO A 307 21.01 -27.07 -1.23
CA PRO A 307 20.35 -28.37 -1.25
C PRO A 307 21.28 -29.48 -0.75
N HIS A 308 20.77 -30.37 0.08
CA HIS A 308 21.49 -31.55 0.58
C HIS A 308 22.73 -31.28 1.46
N SER A 309 22.91 -30.06 2.00
CA SER A 309 23.90 -29.80 3.06
C SER A 309 23.33 -29.97 4.46
N ASP A 310 24.18 -30.11 5.48
CA ASP A 310 23.72 -30.10 6.88
C ASP A 310 23.15 -28.73 7.24
N GLN A 311 21.82 -28.66 7.42
CA GLN A 311 21.10 -27.42 7.70
C GLN A 311 21.04 -27.08 9.20
N ARG A 312 21.71 -27.85 10.06
CA ARG A 312 21.75 -27.63 11.51
C ARG A 312 22.60 -26.43 11.91
N ILE A 313 23.60 -26.08 11.11
CA ILE A 313 24.48 -24.94 11.36
C ILE A 313 23.98 -23.75 10.53
N VAL A 314 23.43 -22.74 11.19
CA VAL A 314 23.00 -21.48 10.59
C VAL A 314 24.05 -20.41 10.89
N SER A 315 24.51 -19.71 9.85
CA SER A 315 25.33 -18.49 10.01
C SER A 315 24.40 -17.28 9.98
N ASP A 316 24.13 -16.70 11.15
CA ASP A 316 23.30 -15.51 11.28
C ASP A 316 24.15 -14.24 11.14
N HIS A 317 23.67 -13.31 10.32
CA HIS A 317 24.25 -11.99 10.12
C HIS A 317 23.19 -10.91 10.24
N GLU A 318 23.60 -9.75 10.70
CA GLU A 318 22.78 -8.53 10.73
C GLU A 318 23.56 -7.44 10.00
N LEU A 319 22.91 -6.77 9.05
CA LEU A 319 23.47 -5.61 8.38
C LEU A 319 22.57 -4.41 8.66
N PRO A 320 23.11 -3.31 9.21
CA PRO A 320 22.33 -2.11 9.48
C PRO A 320 22.18 -1.24 8.21
N ILE A 321 21.86 -1.90 7.09
CA ILE A 321 21.66 -1.33 5.77
C ILE A 321 20.22 -1.64 5.36
N VAL A 322 19.50 -0.63 4.88
CA VAL A 322 18.17 -0.78 4.31
C VAL A 322 18.30 -1.42 2.93
N MET A 323 17.64 -2.56 2.73
CA MET A 323 17.74 -3.36 1.49
C MET A 323 16.38 -3.87 1.05
N THR A 324 16.22 -4.10 -0.24
CA THR A 324 15.12 -4.93 -0.75
C THR A 324 15.37 -6.40 -0.42
N ARG A 325 14.31 -7.20 -0.38
CA ARG A 325 14.40 -8.67 -0.23
C ARG A 325 15.30 -9.31 -1.29
N SER A 326 15.23 -8.84 -2.53
CA SER A 326 16.08 -9.31 -3.63
C SER A 326 17.55 -8.99 -3.43
N GLU A 327 17.89 -7.79 -2.97
CA GLU A 327 19.27 -7.41 -2.67
C GLU A 327 19.88 -8.24 -1.53
N ALA A 328 19.09 -8.53 -0.48
CA ALA A 328 19.51 -9.39 0.62
C ALA A 328 19.72 -10.84 0.15
N ARG A 329 18.82 -11.36 -0.68
CA ARG A 329 18.94 -12.69 -1.29
C ARG A 329 20.19 -12.81 -2.16
N GLU A 330 20.44 -11.85 -3.05
CA GLU A 330 21.64 -11.78 -3.89
C GLU A 330 22.92 -11.78 -3.05
N THR A 331 22.92 -11.00 -1.96
CA THR A 331 24.05 -10.92 -1.02
C THR A 331 24.33 -12.28 -0.37
N LEU A 332 23.28 -12.97 0.09
CA LEU A 332 23.40 -14.28 0.73
C LEU A 332 23.87 -15.37 -0.25
N GLU A 333 23.32 -15.40 -1.47
CA GLU A 333 23.75 -16.33 -2.52
C GLU A 333 25.22 -16.11 -2.87
N HIS A 334 25.65 -14.85 -2.97
CA HIS A 334 27.04 -14.52 -3.15
C HIS A 334 27.93 -15.02 -2.00
N TRP A 335 27.58 -14.74 -0.73
CA TRP A 335 28.36 -15.20 0.42
C TRP A 335 28.46 -16.73 0.50
N LEU A 336 27.36 -17.43 0.18
CA LEU A 336 27.32 -18.88 0.20
C LEU A 336 28.15 -19.50 -0.93
N ALA A 337 28.15 -18.89 -2.12
CA ALA A 337 28.99 -19.31 -3.23
C ALA A 337 30.48 -18.99 -2.97
N ALA A 338 30.78 -17.78 -2.54
CA ALA A 338 32.14 -17.32 -2.24
C ALA A 338 32.78 -18.13 -1.11
N SER A 339 32.05 -18.46 -0.05
CA SER A 339 32.57 -19.30 1.06
C SER A 339 32.91 -20.73 0.63
N ARG A 340 32.28 -21.24 -0.44
CA ARG A 340 32.56 -22.58 -1.00
C ARG A 340 33.72 -22.59 -1.98
N VAL A 341 33.86 -21.55 -2.79
CA VAL A 341 35.00 -21.41 -3.72
C VAL A 341 36.26 -21.06 -2.93
N GLY A 342 36.17 -20.10 -2.01
CA GLY A 342 37.27 -19.65 -1.15
C GLY A 342 37.73 -20.65 -0.09
N ARG A 343 37.30 -21.91 -0.15
CA ARG A 343 37.79 -22.97 0.73
C ARG A 343 39.25 -23.30 0.50
N GLU A 344 39.70 -23.09 -0.73
CA GLU A 344 41.07 -23.34 -1.13
C GLU A 344 41.84 -22.03 -1.07
N SER A 345 42.95 -22.05 -0.35
CA SER A 345 43.91 -20.96 -0.27
C SER A 345 45.30 -21.51 -0.60
N ILE A 346 46.13 -20.65 -1.15
CA ILE A 346 47.51 -20.97 -1.50
C ILE A 346 48.46 -20.01 -0.81
N ARG A 347 49.65 -20.53 -0.48
CA ARG A 347 50.78 -19.78 0.05
C ARG A 347 52.01 -20.08 -0.79
N PHE A 348 52.71 -19.06 -1.26
CA PHE A 348 53.93 -19.21 -2.06
C PHE A 348 54.81 -17.96 -2.01
N ALA A 349 56.07 -18.09 -2.41
CA ALA A 349 57.05 -17.01 -2.41
C ALA A 349 57.36 -16.52 -3.83
N LEU A 350 57.34 -15.20 -4.03
CA LEU A 350 57.70 -14.53 -5.28
C LEU A 350 59.05 -13.80 -5.17
N PRO A 351 59.81 -13.72 -6.28
CA PRO A 351 61.01 -12.90 -6.34
C PRO A 351 60.65 -11.40 -6.31
N LEU A 352 61.56 -10.56 -5.83
CA LEU A 352 61.34 -9.11 -5.74
C LEU A 352 61.15 -8.43 -7.11
N SER A 353 61.47 -9.10 -8.22
CA SER A 353 61.15 -8.62 -9.57
C SER A 353 59.64 -8.56 -9.84
N GLU A 354 58.84 -9.35 -9.12
CA GLU A 354 57.37 -9.41 -9.25
C GLU A 354 56.66 -8.51 -8.21
N ARG A 355 57.38 -7.56 -7.61
CA ARG A 355 56.89 -6.68 -6.53
C ARG A 355 55.64 -5.85 -6.87
N ALA A 356 55.28 -5.77 -8.14
CA ALA A 356 54.05 -5.14 -8.60
C ALA A 356 52.77 -5.87 -8.13
N ILE A 357 52.86 -7.16 -7.79
CA ILE A 357 51.74 -7.94 -7.27
C ILE A 357 51.50 -7.54 -5.81
N GLY A 358 50.29 -7.10 -5.50
CA GLY A 358 49.91 -6.75 -4.13
C GLY A 358 48.51 -7.22 -3.76
N VAL A 359 48.07 -6.82 -2.56
CA VAL A 359 46.74 -7.18 -2.03
C VAL A 359 45.64 -6.69 -2.97
N GLY A 360 44.66 -7.55 -3.21
CA GLY A 360 43.53 -7.33 -4.13
C GLY A 360 43.82 -7.69 -5.59
N ASP A 361 45.08 -7.94 -5.97
CA ASP A 361 45.40 -8.45 -7.31
C ASP A 361 44.99 -9.91 -7.47
N LYS A 362 44.87 -10.35 -8.73
CA LYS A 362 44.47 -11.70 -9.08
C LYS A 362 45.63 -12.43 -9.73
N ILE A 363 45.79 -13.71 -9.46
CA ILE A 363 46.86 -14.54 -9.97
C ILE A 363 46.29 -15.79 -10.63
N ILE A 364 46.90 -16.19 -11.73
CA ILE A 364 46.60 -17.40 -12.48
C ILE A 364 47.95 -18.06 -12.81
N PHE A 365 48.08 -19.36 -12.59
CA PHE A 365 49.28 -20.10 -13.00
C PHE A 365 49.16 -20.57 -14.45
N ASP A 366 50.24 -20.48 -15.21
CA ASP A 366 50.32 -20.95 -16.60
C ASP A 366 50.34 -22.48 -16.67
N GLN A 367 49.16 -23.10 -16.53
CA GLN A 367 48.96 -24.55 -16.53
C GLN A 367 47.55 -24.91 -17.02
N ASP A 368 47.34 -26.17 -17.41
CA ASP A 368 46.02 -26.69 -17.75
C ASP A 368 45.07 -26.62 -16.53
N ASN A 369 43.81 -26.22 -16.76
CA ASN A 369 42.79 -25.97 -15.72
C ASN A 369 43.21 -24.94 -14.66
N ALA A 370 43.85 -23.85 -15.09
CA ALA A 370 44.25 -22.77 -14.21
C ALA A 370 43.07 -22.17 -13.43
N ARG A 371 43.23 -22.06 -12.11
CA ARG A 371 42.29 -21.38 -11.23
C ARG A 371 42.74 -19.94 -10.99
N GLU A 372 41.78 -19.08 -10.71
CA GLU A 372 42.04 -17.69 -10.34
C GLU A 372 42.07 -17.58 -8.81
N TYR A 373 43.13 -16.97 -8.27
CA TYR A 373 43.24 -16.67 -6.85
C TYR A 373 43.35 -15.16 -6.65
N ARG A 374 42.70 -14.62 -5.62
CA ARG A 374 42.86 -13.23 -5.19
C ARG A 374 43.88 -13.17 -4.06
N VAL A 375 44.82 -12.24 -4.15
CA VAL A 375 45.83 -12.00 -3.11
C VAL A 375 45.19 -11.29 -1.92
N ASP A 376 45.18 -11.94 -0.75
CA ASP A 376 44.60 -11.40 0.48
C ASP A 376 45.67 -10.76 1.39
N GLN A 377 46.89 -11.31 1.37
CA GLN A 377 47.99 -10.82 2.19
C GLN A 377 49.31 -10.95 1.43
N VAL A 378 50.15 -9.93 1.60
CA VAL A 378 51.52 -9.88 1.09
C VAL A 378 52.45 -9.51 2.23
N GLU A 379 53.47 -10.35 2.48
CA GLU A 379 54.54 -10.04 3.43
C GLU A 379 55.82 -9.79 2.66
N ASN A 380 56.41 -8.61 2.86
CA ASN A 380 57.63 -8.20 2.16
C ASN A 380 58.85 -8.49 3.04
N GLY A 381 59.81 -9.25 2.50
CA GLY A 381 61.10 -9.51 3.12
C GLY A 381 62.19 -9.69 2.04
N PRO A 382 63.10 -10.67 2.17
CA PRO A 382 64.07 -10.98 1.10
C PRO A 382 63.40 -11.53 -0.19
N TYR A 383 62.17 -12.01 -0.06
CA TYR A 383 61.22 -12.38 -1.10
C TYR A 383 59.83 -11.87 -0.69
N GLN A 384 58.83 -11.98 -1.56
CA GLN A 384 57.45 -11.65 -1.22
C GLN A 384 56.65 -12.92 -0.91
N MET A 385 56.16 -13.06 0.33
CA MET A 385 55.21 -14.13 0.65
C MET A 385 53.80 -13.70 0.27
N ILE A 386 53.17 -14.50 -0.58
CA ILE A 386 51.81 -14.30 -1.05
C ILE A 386 50.89 -15.31 -0.40
N HIS A 387 49.79 -14.82 0.18
CA HIS A 387 48.65 -15.61 0.57
C HIS A 387 47.47 -15.22 -0.31
N ALA A 388 46.91 -16.20 -1.02
CA ALA A 388 45.81 -15.97 -1.94
C ALA A 388 44.69 -16.98 -1.75
N ILE A 389 43.45 -16.55 -2.00
CA ILE A 389 42.25 -17.35 -1.86
C ILE A 389 41.64 -17.62 -3.23
N CYS A 390 41.14 -18.84 -3.47
CA CYS A 390 40.50 -19.18 -4.73
C CYS A 390 39.23 -18.33 -4.91
N ILE A 391 39.04 -17.81 -6.11
CA ILE A 391 37.86 -17.04 -6.50
C ILE A 391 37.28 -17.59 -7.80
N ASP A 392 36.01 -17.29 -8.04
CA ASP A 392 35.32 -17.64 -9.28
C ASP A 392 34.38 -16.49 -9.65
N GLN A 393 34.57 -15.94 -10.85
CA GLN A 393 33.81 -14.79 -11.34
C GLN A 393 32.30 -15.10 -11.46
N SER A 394 31.94 -16.35 -11.70
CA SER A 394 30.53 -16.76 -11.80
C SER A 394 29.75 -16.52 -10.51
N THR A 395 30.42 -16.53 -9.35
CA THR A 395 29.81 -16.28 -8.02
C THR A 395 29.30 -14.86 -7.83
N PHE A 396 29.65 -13.94 -8.73
CA PHE A 396 29.20 -12.55 -8.75
C PHE A 396 28.12 -12.30 -9.80
N THR A 397 27.62 -13.34 -10.46
CA THR A 397 26.49 -13.23 -11.39
C THR A 397 25.21 -13.24 -10.59
N ALA A 398 24.46 -12.14 -10.60
CA ALA A 398 23.19 -12.04 -9.90
C ALA A 398 22.19 -13.08 -10.43
N ALA A 399 21.55 -13.80 -9.52
CA ALA A 399 20.37 -14.59 -9.85
C ALA A 399 19.22 -13.66 -10.29
N PRO A 400 18.23 -14.16 -11.04
CA PRO A 400 17.02 -13.39 -11.33
C PRO A 400 16.39 -12.89 -10.02
N PRO A 401 16.06 -11.59 -9.92
CA PRO A 401 15.53 -11.00 -8.70
C PRO A 401 14.13 -11.54 -8.42
N ILE A 402 13.80 -11.61 -7.13
CA ILE A 402 12.44 -11.84 -6.68
C ILE A 402 11.66 -10.53 -6.93
N VAL A 403 10.73 -10.56 -7.88
CA VAL A 403 9.86 -9.41 -8.15
C VAL A 403 8.61 -9.56 -7.28
N GLU A 404 8.71 -9.12 -6.03
CA GLU A 404 7.58 -9.11 -5.09
C GLU A 404 7.32 -7.66 -4.67
N LEU A 405 6.16 -7.12 -5.04
CA LEU A 405 5.67 -5.87 -4.48
C LEU A 405 5.23 -6.13 -3.04
N THR A 406 5.56 -5.22 -2.14
CA THR A 406 5.13 -5.36 -0.75
C THR A 406 3.67 -4.94 -0.66
N GLU A 407 2.81 -5.73 -0.02
CA GLU A 407 1.44 -5.28 0.25
C GLU A 407 1.46 -4.13 1.27
N GLN A 408 1.03 -2.96 0.82
CA GLN A 408 0.89 -1.79 1.67
C GLN A 408 -0.50 -1.72 2.28
N ARG A 409 -0.58 -1.64 3.62
CA ARG A 409 -1.85 -1.41 4.30
C ARG A 409 -2.23 0.05 4.15
N LEU A 410 -3.31 0.29 3.41
CA LEU A 410 -3.85 1.63 3.29
C LEU A 410 -4.37 2.13 4.63
N TYR A 411 -4.00 3.37 4.95
CA TYR A 411 -4.64 4.09 6.04
C TYR A 411 -6.08 4.42 5.65
N ILE A 412 -7.04 3.91 6.43
CA ILE A 412 -8.46 4.25 6.26
C ILE A 412 -8.79 5.28 7.35
N PRO A 413 -9.07 6.56 7.00
CA PRO A 413 -9.40 7.56 7.99
C PRO A 413 -10.72 7.22 8.68
N SER A 414 -10.78 7.47 9.98
CA SER A 414 -12.04 7.45 10.74
C SER A 414 -12.95 8.56 10.20
N VAL A 415 -14.18 8.20 9.80
CA VAL A 415 -15.20 9.14 9.31
C VAL A 415 -16.37 9.24 10.30
N PRO A 416 -17.12 10.35 10.29
CA PRO A 416 -18.35 10.45 11.08
C PRO A 416 -19.32 9.32 10.73
N VAL A 417 -19.98 8.80 11.76
CA VAL A 417 -20.96 7.73 11.61
C VAL A 417 -22.38 8.32 11.56
N LEU A 418 -23.31 7.58 10.96
CA LEU A 418 -24.74 7.88 10.96
C LEU A 418 -25.44 7.05 12.06
N PRO A 419 -25.74 7.65 13.24
CA PRO A 419 -26.53 7.00 14.26
C PRO A 419 -28.04 7.21 14.04
N ILE A 420 -28.82 6.15 14.20
CA ILE A 420 -30.29 6.18 14.16
C ILE A 420 -30.83 5.49 15.40
N PHE A 421 -31.56 6.25 16.21
CA PHE A 421 -32.23 5.76 17.41
C PHE A 421 -33.64 5.33 17.01
N VAL A 422 -33.98 4.08 17.26
CA VAL A 422 -35.25 3.46 16.87
C VAL A 422 -35.99 3.06 18.15
N ASP A 423 -36.88 3.93 18.64
CA ASP A 423 -37.78 3.63 19.76
C ASP A 423 -39.05 2.99 19.22
N VAL A 424 -39.05 1.66 19.26
CA VAL A 424 -40.14 0.79 18.82
C VAL A 424 -40.56 -0.12 19.97
N PRO A 425 -41.77 -0.69 19.93
CA PRO A 425 -42.14 -1.77 20.84
C PRO A 425 -41.18 -2.96 20.75
N ASN A 426 -41.15 -3.79 21.79
CA ASN A 426 -40.32 -5.00 21.82
C ASN A 426 -40.53 -5.86 20.56
N ILE A 427 -39.41 -6.15 19.92
CA ILE A 427 -39.30 -6.97 18.72
C ILE A 427 -39.11 -8.42 19.15
N ALA A 428 -38.07 -8.65 19.95
CA ALA A 428 -37.74 -9.94 20.54
C ALA A 428 -38.27 -10.04 21.98
N SER A 429 -38.36 -11.28 22.48
CA SER A 429 -38.87 -11.56 23.83
C SER A 429 -37.96 -11.07 24.95
N ASP A 430 -36.66 -10.99 24.69
CA ASP A 430 -35.61 -10.56 25.63
C ASP A 430 -35.27 -9.06 25.51
N ASP A 431 -35.98 -8.33 24.64
CA ASP A 431 -35.85 -6.88 24.52
C ASP A 431 -36.22 -6.17 25.81
N ARG A 432 -35.42 -5.16 26.16
CA ARG A 432 -35.68 -4.25 27.27
C ARG A 432 -36.78 -3.26 26.88
N PRO A 433 -37.96 -3.26 27.54
CA PRO A 433 -39.08 -2.39 27.15
C PRO A 433 -38.82 -0.88 27.26
N THR A 434 -37.83 -0.48 28.06
CA THR A 434 -37.43 0.91 28.27
C THR A 434 -36.45 1.44 27.23
N ALA A 435 -35.79 0.54 26.48
CA ALA A 435 -34.62 0.89 25.69
C ALA A 435 -34.92 0.97 24.19
N PRO A 436 -34.54 2.08 23.52
CA PRO A 436 -34.55 2.13 22.08
C PRO A 436 -33.39 1.29 21.52
N TYR A 437 -33.53 0.88 20.27
CA TYR A 437 -32.42 0.37 19.47
C TYR A 437 -31.56 1.51 18.94
N VAL A 438 -30.26 1.26 18.78
CA VAL A 438 -29.33 2.16 18.09
C VAL A 438 -28.76 1.40 16.90
N ALA A 439 -29.09 1.89 15.72
CA ALA A 439 -28.51 1.44 14.46
C ALA A 439 -27.42 2.43 14.03
N VAL A 440 -26.27 1.93 13.60
CA VAL A 440 -25.17 2.79 13.16
C VAL A 440 -24.58 2.27 11.86
N THR A 441 -24.29 3.18 10.93
CA THR A 441 -23.55 2.84 9.70
C THR A 441 -22.53 3.92 9.35
N SER A 442 -21.54 3.56 8.55
CA SER A 442 -20.58 4.48 7.94
C SER A 442 -19.97 3.87 6.68
N ASP A 443 -19.45 4.71 5.81
CA ASP A 443 -18.67 4.30 4.64
C ASP A 443 -17.41 5.18 4.53
N PRO A 444 -16.20 4.63 4.77
CA PRO A 444 -15.90 3.24 5.11
C PRO A 444 -16.30 2.87 6.56
N TRP A 445 -16.48 1.57 6.83
CA TRP A 445 -16.60 1.04 8.20
C TRP A 445 -15.22 0.74 8.78
N THR A 446 -14.76 1.56 9.72
CA THR A 446 -13.38 1.50 10.24
C THR A 446 -13.21 0.67 11.51
N GLY A 447 -14.29 0.08 12.03
CA GLY A 447 -14.28 -0.71 13.26
C GLY A 447 -15.44 -0.37 14.20
N PRO A 448 -15.37 -0.80 15.47
CA PRO A 448 -16.44 -0.59 16.46
C PRO A 448 -16.75 0.89 16.69
N VAL A 449 -18.01 1.17 17.00
CA VAL A 449 -18.54 2.50 17.33
C VAL A 449 -18.92 2.56 18.80
N ALA A 450 -18.47 3.61 19.49
CA ALA A 450 -18.87 3.89 20.86
C ALA A 450 -20.01 4.92 20.89
N VAL A 451 -21.01 4.66 21.74
CA VAL A 451 -22.09 5.59 22.07
C VAL A 451 -21.83 6.11 23.47
N TYR A 452 -21.55 7.41 23.57
CA TYR A 452 -21.45 8.12 24.83
C TYR A 452 -22.72 8.91 25.09
N ALA A 453 -23.11 9.05 26.36
CA ALA A 453 -24.23 9.89 26.75
C ALA A 453 -23.87 10.84 27.90
N SER A 454 -24.60 11.94 27.97
CA SER A 454 -24.58 12.92 29.05
C SER A 454 -25.97 13.48 29.29
N ASP A 455 -26.31 13.67 30.57
CA ASP A 455 -27.59 14.26 31.00
C ASP A 455 -27.58 15.81 30.95
N GLY A 456 -26.42 16.44 30.65
CA GLY A 456 -26.27 17.90 30.66
C GLY A 456 -25.21 18.43 29.69
N GLY A 457 -24.85 17.66 28.66
CA GLY A 457 -23.84 18.02 27.66
C GLY A 457 -22.38 18.02 28.16
N GLN A 458 -22.13 17.54 29.37
CA GLN A 458 -20.79 17.44 30.00
C GLN A 458 -20.59 16.05 30.64
N ASN A 459 -19.35 15.63 30.88
CA ASN A 459 -19.03 14.35 31.53
C ASN A 459 -19.60 13.11 30.81
N PHE A 460 -19.38 13.02 29.51
CA PHE A 460 -19.81 11.90 28.67
C PHE A 460 -19.28 10.55 29.18
N ARG A 461 -20.19 9.58 29.34
CA ARG A 461 -19.88 8.20 29.72
C ARG A 461 -20.28 7.25 28.60
N GLN A 462 -19.46 6.22 28.35
CA GLN A 462 -19.78 5.21 27.35
C GLN A 462 -20.95 4.35 27.84
N GLU A 463 -22.04 4.33 27.10
CA GLU A 463 -23.25 3.56 27.41
C GLU A 463 -23.33 2.27 26.58
N LEU A 464 -22.78 2.29 25.37
CA LEU A 464 -22.87 1.18 24.43
C LEU A 464 -21.65 1.12 23.50
N LEU A 465 -21.24 -0.08 23.15
CA LEU A 465 -20.25 -0.37 22.11
C LEU A 465 -20.91 -1.23 21.04
N ILE A 466 -20.91 -0.74 19.80
CA ILE A 466 -21.52 -1.38 18.64
C ILE A 466 -20.40 -1.92 17.76
N SER A 467 -20.28 -3.25 17.68
CA SER A 467 -19.17 -3.91 16.98
C SER A 467 -19.40 -4.10 15.48
N GLN A 468 -20.66 -4.08 15.03
CA GLN A 468 -21.05 -4.32 13.65
C GLN A 468 -21.92 -3.16 13.14
N ARG A 469 -21.77 -2.84 11.85
CA ARG A 469 -22.64 -1.84 11.20
C ARG A 469 -24.04 -2.41 11.00
N SER A 470 -25.04 -1.56 11.13
CA SER A 470 -26.42 -1.86 10.76
C SER A 470 -26.68 -1.58 9.29
N VAL A 471 -27.63 -2.31 8.70
CA VAL A 471 -28.14 -2.03 7.35
C VAL A 471 -29.18 -0.91 7.43
N ILE A 472 -28.80 0.26 6.90
CA ILE A 472 -29.61 1.47 6.89
C ILE A 472 -29.79 1.94 5.44
N GLY A 473 -30.99 2.37 5.10
CA GLY A 473 -31.34 2.87 3.78
C GLY A 473 -32.45 3.91 3.81
N ARG A 474 -32.96 4.25 2.63
CA ARG A 474 -34.10 5.15 2.44
C ARG A 474 -35.04 4.64 1.38
N THR A 475 -36.33 4.94 1.52
CA THR A 475 -37.35 4.62 0.52
C THR A 475 -37.17 5.50 -0.71
N LEU A 476 -37.32 4.93 -1.91
CA LEU A 476 -37.10 5.65 -3.17
C LEU A 476 -38.33 6.41 -3.69
N ALA A 477 -39.53 5.94 -3.34
CA ALA A 477 -40.80 6.49 -3.78
C ALA A 477 -41.81 6.49 -2.63
N PRO A 478 -42.79 7.40 -2.64
CA PRO A 478 -43.85 7.39 -1.66
C PRO A 478 -44.70 6.13 -1.80
N PHE A 479 -45.18 5.59 -0.67
CA PHE A 479 -46.10 4.45 -0.67
C PHE A 479 -47.16 4.59 0.42
N THR A 480 -48.35 4.05 0.13
CA THR A 480 -49.48 4.07 1.07
C THR A 480 -49.37 2.93 2.06
N ALA A 481 -49.53 3.25 3.35
CA ALA A 481 -49.57 2.26 4.42
C ALA A 481 -50.69 1.24 4.16
N LYS A 482 -50.39 -0.05 4.37
CA LYS A 482 -51.30 -1.17 4.11
C LYS A 482 -51.85 -1.74 5.41
N THR A 483 -52.94 -2.50 5.32
CA THR A 483 -53.52 -3.17 6.49
C THR A 483 -52.50 -4.10 7.17
N SER A 484 -52.48 -4.10 8.50
CA SER A 484 -51.68 -5.04 9.30
C SER A 484 -52.32 -6.42 9.42
N ALA A 485 -53.58 -6.57 8.96
CA ALA A 485 -54.36 -7.80 9.14
C ALA A 485 -53.96 -8.94 8.18
N LEU A 486 -53.30 -8.63 7.06
CA LEU A 486 -52.94 -9.60 6.02
C LEU A 486 -51.53 -9.35 5.50
N GLU A 487 -50.87 -10.42 5.04
CA GLU A 487 -49.63 -10.32 4.26
C GLU A 487 -49.92 -9.61 2.94
N ASP A 488 -49.19 -8.53 2.66
CA ASP A 488 -49.25 -7.82 1.39
C ASP A 488 -48.40 -8.54 0.34
N ARG A 489 -49.08 -9.15 -0.62
CA ARG A 489 -48.46 -9.83 -1.78
C ARG A 489 -48.42 -8.96 -3.03
N GLY A 490 -48.58 -7.64 -2.88
CA GLY A 490 -48.46 -6.68 -3.96
C GLY A 490 -47.01 -6.48 -4.41
N ILE A 491 -46.82 -5.46 -5.27
CA ILE A 491 -45.52 -5.09 -5.85
C ILE A 491 -44.48 -4.63 -4.82
N GLY A 492 -44.93 -4.28 -3.61
CA GLY A 492 -44.06 -3.82 -2.53
C GLY A 492 -43.53 -2.40 -2.74
N PHE A 493 -42.35 -2.12 -2.20
CA PHE A 493 -41.69 -0.81 -2.30
C PHE A 493 -40.18 -0.94 -2.44
N GLU A 494 -39.51 0.14 -2.83
CA GLU A 494 -38.09 0.15 -3.16
C GLU A 494 -37.29 0.93 -2.12
N VAL A 495 -36.13 0.39 -1.78
CA VAL A 495 -35.17 1.00 -0.85
C VAL A 495 -33.78 1.09 -1.48
N GLU A 496 -33.08 2.16 -1.17
CA GLU A 496 -31.66 2.33 -1.45
C GLU A 496 -30.88 2.27 -0.14
N LEU A 497 -29.90 1.36 -0.06
CA LEU A 497 -29.08 1.17 1.12
C LEU A 497 -27.83 2.05 1.05
N GLY A 498 -27.41 2.58 2.19
CA GLY A 498 -26.10 3.22 2.30
C GLY A 498 -24.97 2.17 2.25
N ALA A 499 -25.15 1.07 2.97
CA ALA A 499 -24.23 -0.07 2.98
C ALA A 499 -24.95 -1.35 3.43
N GLY A 500 -24.39 -2.51 3.08
CA GLY A 500 -24.95 -3.83 3.40
C GLY A 500 -25.73 -4.45 2.24
N GLN A 501 -26.35 -5.60 2.49
CA GLN A 501 -27.12 -6.34 1.51
C GLN A 501 -28.40 -6.87 2.17
N LEU A 502 -29.46 -7.01 1.40
CA LEU A 502 -30.70 -7.68 1.80
C LEU A 502 -30.86 -8.99 1.04
N THR A 503 -31.44 -9.99 1.68
CA THR A 503 -31.64 -11.32 1.10
C THR A 503 -33.09 -11.76 1.26
N SER A 504 -33.56 -12.56 0.29
CA SER A 504 -34.87 -13.20 0.37
C SER A 504 -34.83 -14.39 1.33
N ILE A 505 -35.91 -14.60 2.08
CA ILE A 505 -36.02 -15.65 3.09
C ILE A 505 -37.25 -16.54 2.88
N SER A 506 -37.21 -17.75 3.44
CA SER A 506 -38.35 -18.67 3.46
C SER A 506 -39.45 -18.18 4.41
N SER A 507 -40.67 -18.70 4.27
CA SER A 507 -41.75 -18.41 5.24
C SER A 507 -41.36 -18.80 6.66
N ILE A 508 -40.68 -19.94 6.83
CA ILE A 508 -40.25 -20.44 8.15
C ILE A 508 -39.26 -19.47 8.79
N ALA A 509 -38.29 -18.96 8.03
CA ALA A 509 -37.36 -17.96 8.55
C ALA A 509 -38.08 -16.66 8.95
N ALA A 510 -39.06 -16.22 8.14
CA ALA A 510 -39.88 -15.07 8.50
C ALA A 510 -40.67 -15.32 9.80
N ASP A 511 -41.25 -16.50 10.00
CA ASP A 511 -42.00 -16.80 11.22
C ASP A 511 -41.12 -16.86 12.49
N VAL A 512 -39.80 -17.03 12.33
CA VAL A 512 -38.80 -16.95 13.43
C VAL A 512 -38.28 -15.51 13.64
N GLY A 513 -38.73 -14.53 12.84
CA GLY A 513 -38.44 -13.11 13.04
C GLY A 513 -37.33 -12.52 12.16
N TYR A 514 -36.81 -13.28 11.19
CA TYR A 514 -35.84 -12.75 10.21
C TYR A 514 -36.48 -11.69 9.28
N ASN A 515 -35.65 -10.85 8.67
CA ASN A 515 -36.05 -9.71 7.81
C ASN A 515 -37.09 -8.77 8.44
N MET A 516 -37.04 -8.58 9.76
CA MET A 516 -37.74 -7.45 10.38
C MET A 516 -37.02 -6.14 10.07
N ALA A 517 -37.78 -5.10 9.77
CA ALA A 517 -37.25 -3.77 9.52
C ALA A 517 -38.15 -2.68 10.09
N ALA A 518 -37.59 -1.51 10.37
CA ALA A 518 -38.32 -0.31 10.73
C ALA A 518 -38.29 0.67 9.54
N ILE A 519 -39.45 1.23 9.21
CA ILE A 519 -39.59 2.36 8.31
C ILE A 519 -40.06 3.55 9.11
N GLY A 520 -39.38 4.68 9.00
CA GLY A 520 -39.79 5.81 9.82
C GLY A 520 -39.05 7.10 9.58
N ASP A 521 -39.36 8.04 10.45
CA ASP A 521 -38.68 9.31 10.56
C ASP A 521 -37.87 9.33 11.88
N PRO A 522 -36.53 9.37 11.80
CA PRO A 522 -35.68 9.39 12.99
C PRO A 522 -35.87 10.65 13.84
N VAL A 523 -36.34 11.76 13.26
CA VAL A 523 -36.55 13.04 13.96
C VAL A 523 -37.80 12.97 14.84
N SER A 524 -38.95 12.61 14.27
CA SER A 524 -40.19 12.44 15.04
C SER A 524 -40.22 11.13 15.86
N ASN A 525 -39.32 10.19 15.55
CA ASN A 525 -39.26 8.84 16.09
C ASN A 525 -40.57 8.06 15.94
N VAL A 526 -41.28 8.33 14.85
CA VAL A 526 -42.42 7.54 14.40
C VAL A 526 -41.89 6.46 13.47
N TRP A 527 -42.10 5.21 13.88
CA TRP A 527 -41.60 4.02 13.21
C TRP A 527 -42.74 3.03 12.98
N GLU A 528 -42.77 2.49 11.77
CA GLU A 528 -43.55 1.32 11.42
C GLU A 528 -42.61 0.11 11.33
N VAL A 529 -42.92 -0.92 12.11
CA VAL A 529 -42.20 -2.19 12.06
C VAL A 529 -42.87 -3.09 11.02
N ILE A 530 -42.07 -3.57 10.08
CA ILE A 530 -42.49 -4.44 8.99
C ILE A 530 -41.65 -5.72 8.97
N GLN A 531 -42.11 -6.71 8.22
CA GLN A 531 -41.31 -7.88 7.87
C GLN A 531 -41.50 -8.17 6.39
N PHE A 532 -40.41 -8.39 5.65
CA PHE A 532 -40.45 -8.69 4.21
C PHE A 532 -39.82 -10.06 3.92
N ARG A 533 -40.32 -10.75 2.90
CA ARG A 533 -39.77 -12.06 2.51
C ARG A 533 -38.86 -12.00 1.31
N ASN A 534 -39.17 -11.14 0.35
CA ASN A 534 -38.40 -11.04 -0.88
C ASN A 534 -37.59 -9.74 -0.89
N ALA A 535 -36.32 -9.83 -1.26
CA ALA A 535 -35.45 -8.70 -1.55
C ALA A 535 -34.79 -8.92 -2.93
N GLU A 536 -35.30 -8.22 -3.94
CA GLU A 536 -34.79 -8.29 -5.31
C GLU A 536 -33.82 -7.13 -5.55
N LEU A 537 -32.57 -7.42 -5.95
CA LEU A 537 -31.60 -6.38 -6.32
C LEU A 537 -31.92 -5.81 -7.70
N ILE A 538 -32.36 -4.56 -7.76
CA ILE A 538 -32.80 -3.87 -8.99
C ILE A 538 -31.79 -2.84 -9.50
N GLY A 539 -30.70 -2.62 -8.78
CA GLY A 539 -29.59 -1.75 -9.14
C GLY A 539 -28.53 -1.70 -8.03
N PRO A 540 -27.39 -1.00 -8.23
CA PRO A 540 -26.37 -0.85 -7.18
C PRO A 540 -26.99 -0.32 -5.88
N ASN A 541 -26.89 -1.11 -4.81
CA ASN A 541 -27.49 -0.85 -3.48
C ASN A 541 -29.02 -0.59 -3.46
N LYS A 542 -29.75 -0.92 -4.55
CA LYS A 542 -31.20 -0.70 -4.66
C LYS A 542 -31.95 -2.01 -4.68
N TYR A 543 -32.93 -2.14 -3.79
CA TYR A 543 -33.71 -3.35 -3.60
C TYR A 543 -35.21 -3.08 -3.70
N ARG A 544 -35.94 -3.98 -4.35
CA ARG A 544 -37.40 -4.05 -4.25
C ARG A 544 -37.76 -5.09 -3.20
N LEU A 545 -38.53 -4.67 -2.20
CA LEU A 545 -39.01 -5.52 -1.11
C LEU A 545 -40.46 -5.90 -1.34
N SER A 546 -40.81 -7.18 -1.27
CA SER A 546 -42.19 -7.67 -1.45
C SER A 546 -42.53 -8.80 -0.48
N ASN A 547 -43.82 -9.19 -0.46
CA ASN A 547 -44.41 -10.12 0.50
C ASN A 547 -44.21 -9.62 1.94
N ILE A 548 -44.89 -8.50 2.26
CA ILE A 548 -44.64 -7.70 3.46
C ILE A 548 -45.78 -7.88 4.48
N LYS A 549 -45.43 -8.11 5.74
CA LYS A 549 -46.34 -7.93 6.89
C LYS A 549 -46.13 -6.53 7.44
N TRP A 550 -47.20 -5.74 7.50
CA TRP A 550 -47.16 -4.31 7.86
C TRP A 550 -47.61 -4.07 9.31
N GLY A 551 -47.14 -2.97 9.92
CA GLY A 551 -47.61 -2.50 11.23
C GLY A 551 -47.47 -3.50 12.37
N LEU A 552 -46.41 -4.32 12.35
CA LEU A 552 -46.14 -5.33 13.36
C LEU A 552 -45.92 -4.71 14.74
N LYS A 553 -46.13 -5.53 15.78
CA LYS A 553 -45.93 -5.16 17.20
C LYS A 553 -46.70 -3.90 17.67
N GLY A 554 -47.78 -3.53 16.97
CA GLY A 554 -48.65 -2.39 17.33
C GLY A 554 -48.29 -1.06 16.68
N THR A 555 -47.31 -1.06 15.78
CA THR A 555 -46.86 0.15 15.09
C THR A 555 -47.81 0.61 13.98
N ASP A 556 -48.87 -0.16 13.71
CA ASP A 556 -49.93 0.17 12.77
C ASP A 556 -50.71 1.44 13.11
N THR A 557 -50.66 1.88 14.37
CA THR A 557 -51.49 2.96 14.92
C THR A 557 -50.87 4.35 14.90
N GLU A 558 -49.54 4.44 14.81
CA GLU A 558 -48.80 5.71 14.88
C GLU A 558 -48.23 6.17 13.53
N ARG A 559 -48.19 5.27 12.54
CA ARG A 559 -47.68 5.55 11.19
C ARG A 559 -48.57 6.52 10.41
N PRO A 560 -48.01 7.32 9.49
CA PRO A 560 -48.79 8.12 8.54
C PRO A 560 -49.51 7.20 7.53
N ASN A 561 -50.55 7.74 6.88
CA ASN A 561 -51.25 7.03 5.79
C ASN A 561 -50.35 6.83 4.55
N VAL A 562 -49.41 7.74 4.33
CA VAL A 562 -48.42 7.70 3.25
C VAL A 562 -47.06 7.93 3.85
N TRP A 563 -46.13 7.03 3.56
CA TRP A 563 -44.71 7.28 3.74
C TRP A 563 -44.19 8.00 2.51
N GLU A 564 -43.63 9.18 2.69
CA GLU A 564 -43.00 9.91 1.60
C GLU A 564 -41.68 9.25 1.15
N ALA A 565 -41.21 9.61 -0.04
CA ALA A 565 -39.87 9.23 -0.47
C ALA A 565 -38.83 9.77 0.53
N GLY A 566 -37.79 8.98 0.80
CA GLY A 566 -36.73 9.33 1.74
C GLY A 566 -36.98 8.90 3.19
N ALA A 567 -38.10 8.22 3.49
CA ALA A 567 -38.32 7.62 4.80
C ALA A 567 -37.19 6.64 5.12
N THR A 568 -36.71 6.65 6.36
CA THR A 568 -35.56 5.85 6.79
C THR A 568 -35.95 4.40 6.90
N PHE A 569 -35.16 3.51 6.31
CA PHE A 569 -35.24 2.07 6.47
C PHE A 569 -34.09 1.60 7.37
N VAL A 570 -34.40 0.79 8.38
CA VAL A 570 -33.42 0.13 9.25
C VAL A 570 -33.75 -1.35 9.33
N LEU A 571 -32.81 -2.23 8.97
CA LEU A 571 -32.97 -3.67 9.21
C LEU A 571 -32.78 -3.94 10.71
N LEU A 572 -33.75 -4.60 11.32
CA LEU A 572 -33.79 -4.91 12.76
C LEU A 572 -33.38 -6.37 13.03
N ASP A 573 -32.92 -7.09 12.01
CA ASP A 573 -32.54 -8.50 12.08
C ASP A 573 -31.16 -8.67 12.76
N ARG A 574 -31.13 -8.43 14.08
CA ARG A 574 -30.04 -8.68 15.04
C ARG A 574 -28.79 -7.78 14.96
N ASP A 575 -28.72 -6.82 14.04
CA ASP A 575 -27.60 -5.85 14.00
C ASP A 575 -27.78 -4.66 14.97
N PRO A 576 -28.94 -3.97 15.04
CA PRO A 576 -29.11 -2.86 15.97
C PRO A 576 -29.07 -3.35 17.42
N THR A 577 -28.44 -2.59 18.30
CA THR A 577 -28.31 -2.97 19.72
C THR A 577 -29.09 -2.00 20.61
N GLN A 578 -29.76 -2.51 21.65
CA GLN A 578 -30.49 -1.67 22.60
C GLN A 578 -29.56 -0.94 23.57
N LEU A 579 -29.92 0.30 23.92
CA LEU A 579 -29.28 1.01 25.04
C LEU A 579 -29.60 0.36 26.39
N ALA A 580 -28.81 0.72 27.40
CA ALA A 580 -29.11 0.41 28.80
C ALA A 580 -29.75 1.62 29.50
N LEU A 581 -31.01 1.94 29.15
CA LEU A 581 -31.73 3.04 29.79
C LEU A 581 -32.52 2.56 31.01
N LYS A 582 -32.40 3.32 32.10
CA LYS A 582 -33.24 3.15 33.29
C LYS A 582 -34.63 3.73 33.07
N ALA A 583 -35.62 3.24 33.80
CA ALA A 583 -37.00 3.67 33.66
C ALA A 583 -37.20 5.17 33.96
N GLU A 584 -36.41 5.74 34.89
CA GLU A 584 -36.48 7.15 35.27
C GLU A 584 -35.94 8.09 34.17
N GLN A 585 -35.23 7.56 33.17
CA GLN A 585 -34.68 8.31 32.05
C GLN A 585 -35.66 8.44 30.88
N ARG A 586 -36.87 7.89 31.01
CA ARG A 586 -37.95 8.06 30.05
C ARG A 586 -38.35 9.53 29.95
N ASP A 587 -38.62 10.00 28.74
CA ASP A 587 -39.04 11.36 28.43
C ASP A 587 -38.02 12.45 28.83
N ILE A 588 -36.80 12.07 29.24
CA ILE A 588 -35.68 12.97 29.51
C ILE A 588 -34.80 13.05 28.26
N GLU A 589 -34.60 14.27 27.75
CA GLU A 589 -33.65 14.53 26.67
C GLU A 589 -32.22 14.38 27.18
N ARG A 590 -31.43 13.57 26.49
CA ARG A 590 -30.00 13.35 26.76
C ARG A 590 -29.19 13.69 25.53
N ILE A 591 -27.96 14.13 25.74
CA ILE A 591 -27.01 14.39 24.66
C ILE A 591 -26.16 13.14 24.45
N TYR A 592 -26.12 12.66 23.21
CA TYR A 592 -25.35 11.52 22.79
C TYR A 592 -24.23 11.95 21.87
N ARG A 593 -23.06 11.32 22.01
CA ARG A 593 -21.96 11.40 21.05
C ARG A 593 -21.65 10.01 20.55
N VAL A 594 -21.78 9.82 19.25
CA VAL A 594 -21.62 8.53 18.59
C VAL A 594 -20.50 8.61 17.56
N GLY A 595 -19.50 7.76 17.69
CA GLY A 595 -18.31 7.81 16.83
C GLY A 595 -17.37 6.61 17.00
N PRO A 596 -16.32 6.53 16.17
CA PRO A 596 -15.37 5.41 16.18
C PRO A 596 -14.72 5.22 17.56
N ALA A 597 -14.76 3.99 18.08
CA ALA A 597 -14.26 3.67 19.43
C ALA A 597 -12.74 3.86 19.59
N ALA A 598 -11.99 3.94 18.49
CA ALA A 598 -10.55 4.23 18.48
C ALA A 598 -10.22 5.72 18.77
N ARG A 599 -11.23 6.59 18.87
CA ARG A 599 -11.09 8.03 19.15
C ARG A 599 -11.82 8.40 20.43
N GLY A 600 -11.39 9.49 21.07
CA GLY A 600 -12.05 10.01 22.26
C GLY A 600 -13.34 10.78 21.92
N PRO A 601 -14.32 10.88 22.85
CA PRO A 601 -15.64 11.49 22.60
C PRO A 601 -15.63 13.02 22.39
N SER A 602 -14.45 13.65 22.33
CA SER A 602 -14.29 15.07 21.97
C SER A 602 -13.68 15.26 20.58
N ASP A 603 -13.34 14.15 19.90
CA ASP A 603 -12.83 14.19 18.53
C ASP A 603 -13.94 14.68 17.56
N PRO A 604 -13.64 15.58 16.61
CA PRO A 604 -14.60 16.10 15.65
C PRO A 604 -15.32 15.04 14.80
N VAL A 605 -14.78 13.80 14.75
CA VAL A 605 -15.42 12.68 14.05
C VAL A 605 -16.71 12.19 14.75
N PHE A 606 -16.93 12.54 16.02
CA PHE A 606 -18.15 12.13 16.73
C PHE A 606 -19.35 12.96 16.29
N THR A 607 -20.46 12.27 16.00
CA THR A 607 -21.76 12.88 15.73
C THR A 607 -22.45 13.13 17.07
N GLU A 608 -22.80 14.39 17.35
CA GLU A 608 -23.58 14.78 18.53
C GLU A 608 -25.06 14.90 18.18
N LEU A 609 -25.94 14.32 19.01
CA LEU A 609 -27.39 14.45 18.86
C LEU A 609 -28.10 14.42 20.21
N ALA A 610 -29.24 15.10 20.30
CA ALA A 610 -30.15 15.03 21.44
C ALA A 610 -31.24 13.98 21.17
N PHE A 611 -31.54 13.14 22.17
CA PHE A 611 -32.58 12.13 22.05
C PHE A 611 -33.28 11.88 23.39
N ALA A 612 -34.61 11.77 23.36
CA ALA A 612 -35.44 11.41 24.51
C ALA A 612 -36.25 10.15 24.18
N THR A 613 -36.03 9.06 24.91
CA THR A 613 -36.81 7.82 24.73
C THR A 613 -38.24 8.01 25.23
N LYS A 614 -39.23 7.53 24.46
CA LYS A 614 -40.63 7.38 24.89
C LYS A 614 -40.89 6.02 25.52
N ALA A 615 -39.91 5.11 25.46
CA ALA A 615 -39.99 3.74 25.98
C ALA A 615 -41.24 3.03 25.43
N LYS A 616 -41.39 2.98 24.09
CA LYS A 616 -42.62 2.46 23.44
C LYS A 616 -42.90 0.99 23.79
N GLY A 617 -41.88 0.22 24.17
CA GLY A 617 -42.04 -1.14 24.70
C GLY A 617 -42.94 -1.22 25.94
N LEU A 618 -42.97 -0.19 26.79
CA LEU A 618 -43.83 -0.12 27.98
C LEU A 618 -45.28 0.27 27.68
N ARG A 619 -45.59 0.79 26.49
CA ARG A 619 -46.94 1.25 26.16
C ARG A 619 -47.84 0.05 25.82
N PRO A 620 -49.00 -0.17 26.45
CA PRO A 620 -49.91 -1.25 26.06
C PRO A 620 -50.39 -1.12 24.61
N LEU A 621 -50.71 -2.24 23.96
CA LEU A 621 -51.25 -2.24 22.60
C LEU A 621 -52.67 -1.66 22.57
N SER A 622 -53.04 -0.98 21.48
CA SER A 622 -54.40 -0.46 21.30
C SER A 622 -55.42 -1.60 21.15
N PRO A 623 -56.60 -1.55 21.77
CA PRO A 623 -57.64 -2.57 21.56
C PRO A 623 -58.16 -2.56 20.12
N VAL A 624 -58.74 -3.68 19.68
CA VAL A 624 -59.28 -3.87 18.32
C VAL A 624 -60.72 -4.35 18.34
N HIS A 625 -61.36 -4.43 17.18
CA HIS A 625 -62.73 -4.93 17.02
C HIS A 625 -63.75 -4.23 17.93
N VAL A 626 -63.64 -2.90 18.05
CA VAL A 626 -64.60 -2.10 18.79
C VAL A 626 -66.00 -2.31 18.20
N ARG A 627 -66.95 -2.72 19.03
CA ARG A 627 -68.35 -2.93 18.71
C ARG A 627 -69.19 -2.10 19.66
N SER A 628 -70.36 -1.66 19.20
CA SER A 628 -71.32 -0.96 20.02
C SER A 628 -72.71 -1.59 19.89
N LYS A 629 -73.40 -1.77 21.01
CA LYS A 629 -74.77 -2.24 21.08
C LYS A 629 -75.59 -1.29 21.94
N LEU A 630 -76.62 -0.68 21.35
CA LEU A 630 -77.60 0.09 22.08
C LEU A 630 -78.60 -0.87 22.76
N THR A 631 -78.72 -0.77 24.07
CA THR A 631 -79.73 -1.44 24.89
C THR A 631 -80.88 -0.47 25.20
N SER A 632 -81.93 -0.90 25.88
CA SER A 632 -83.10 -0.06 26.22
C SER A 632 -82.78 1.21 27.01
N SER A 633 -81.58 1.32 27.62
CA SER A 633 -81.18 2.49 28.42
C SER A 633 -79.68 2.86 28.36
N LYS A 634 -78.83 2.08 27.68
CA LYS A 634 -77.37 2.27 27.69
C LYS A 634 -76.73 1.89 26.36
N LEU A 635 -75.67 2.59 25.96
CA LEU A 635 -74.77 2.19 24.89
C LEU A 635 -73.65 1.31 25.47
N VAL A 636 -73.65 0.02 25.15
CA VAL A 636 -72.56 -0.89 25.53
C VAL A 636 -71.52 -0.90 24.42
N VAL A 637 -70.30 -0.48 24.73
CA VAL A 637 -69.16 -0.56 23.81
C VAL A 637 -68.25 -1.66 24.30
N SER A 638 -67.89 -2.60 23.43
CA SER A 638 -66.95 -3.68 23.73
C SER A 638 -65.83 -3.73 22.69
N TRP A 639 -64.71 -4.34 23.05
CA TRP A 639 -63.54 -4.49 22.18
C TRP A 639 -62.82 -5.79 22.51
N VAL A 640 -61.74 -6.06 21.78
CA VAL A 640 -60.86 -7.22 21.97
C VAL A 640 -59.48 -6.71 22.37
N ARG A 641 -58.93 -7.26 23.46
CA ARG A 641 -57.57 -6.98 23.93
C ARG A 641 -56.56 -7.52 22.92
N ARG A 642 -55.47 -6.77 22.70
CA ARG A 642 -54.26 -7.28 22.04
C ARG A 642 -53.22 -7.59 23.11
N GLY A 643 -52.43 -8.64 22.91
CA GLY A 643 -51.31 -9.01 23.78
C GLY A 643 -50.00 -9.10 22.99
N ARG A 644 -48.88 -9.11 23.72
CA ARG A 644 -47.53 -9.29 23.15
C ARG A 644 -46.88 -10.62 23.51
N ILE A 645 -47.28 -11.19 24.65
CA ILE A 645 -46.72 -12.41 25.21
C ILE A 645 -47.65 -13.56 24.82
N ASP A 646 -47.14 -14.52 24.05
CA ASP A 646 -47.84 -15.72 23.57
C ASP A 646 -49.21 -15.46 22.92
N ALA A 647 -49.40 -14.26 22.36
CA ALA A 647 -50.68 -13.81 21.82
C ALA A 647 -51.06 -14.43 20.46
N ASP A 648 -50.13 -15.18 19.85
CA ASP A 648 -50.34 -15.90 18.58
C ASP A 648 -50.69 -17.39 18.81
N THR A 649 -50.91 -17.80 20.07
CA THR A 649 -51.32 -19.17 20.39
C THR A 649 -52.81 -19.38 20.19
N TRP A 650 -53.19 -20.46 19.49
CA TRP A 650 -54.58 -20.80 19.15
C TRP A 650 -55.18 -21.80 20.15
N PHE A 651 -55.16 -21.48 21.44
CA PHE A 651 -55.78 -22.31 22.50
C PHE A 651 -57.16 -21.79 22.92
N ASP A 652 -57.98 -22.63 23.58
CA ASP A 652 -59.34 -22.30 24.06
C ASP A 652 -59.39 -21.33 25.27
N THR A 653 -58.26 -20.71 25.63
CA THR A 653 -58.12 -19.75 26.75
C THR A 653 -57.74 -18.36 26.22
N ASP A 654 -58.14 -17.31 26.93
CA ASP A 654 -57.72 -15.94 26.59
C ASP A 654 -56.19 -15.79 26.67
N ILE A 655 -55.63 -14.87 25.89
CA ILE A 655 -54.18 -14.66 25.78
C ILE A 655 -53.59 -14.20 27.13
N PRO A 656 -52.32 -14.51 27.47
CA PRO A 656 -51.71 -14.01 28.70
C PRO A 656 -51.74 -12.47 28.82
N LEU A 657 -51.79 -11.95 30.03
CA LEU A 657 -51.64 -10.51 30.30
C LEU A 657 -50.15 -10.18 30.40
N GLY A 658 -49.67 -9.24 29.56
CA GLY A 658 -48.27 -8.80 29.57
C GLY A 658 -48.02 -7.57 30.47
N GLU A 659 -49.09 -6.91 30.89
CA GLU A 659 -49.10 -5.73 31.74
C GLU A 659 -49.40 -6.13 33.21
N GLU A 660 -49.07 -5.26 34.17
CA GLU A 660 -49.39 -5.52 35.60
C GLU A 660 -50.90 -5.57 35.88
N ARG A 661 -51.70 -4.85 35.08
CA ARG A 661 -53.15 -4.80 35.16
C ARG A 661 -53.79 -4.53 33.81
N GLU A 662 -54.94 -5.15 33.55
CA GLU A 662 -55.79 -4.81 32.42
C GLU A 662 -56.70 -3.63 32.80
N GLU A 663 -56.47 -2.46 32.21
CA GLU A 663 -57.23 -1.24 32.50
C GLU A 663 -57.39 -0.39 31.23
N TYR A 664 -58.61 0.07 30.98
CA TYR A 664 -58.97 0.88 29.82
C TYR A 664 -59.59 2.21 30.23
N ILE A 665 -59.17 3.28 29.56
CA ILE A 665 -59.78 4.61 29.69
C ILE A 665 -60.67 4.85 28.46
N VAL A 666 -61.98 4.85 28.66
CA VAL A 666 -62.97 5.14 27.62
C VAL A 666 -63.35 6.60 27.69
N ARG A 667 -63.03 7.36 26.64
CA ARG A 667 -63.42 8.77 26.49
C ARG A 667 -64.52 8.89 25.44
N VAL A 668 -65.65 9.47 25.83
CA VAL A 668 -66.78 9.74 24.93
C VAL A 668 -66.68 11.19 24.49
N LEU A 669 -66.67 11.37 23.17
CA LEU A 669 -66.65 12.67 22.51
C LEU A 669 -67.99 12.88 21.81
N LYS A 670 -68.58 14.08 21.94
CA LYS A 670 -69.75 14.52 21.17
C LYS A 670 -69.36 15.77 20.41
N ASN A 671 -69.50 15.76 19.09
CA ASN A 671 -69.02 16.84 18.22
C ASN A 671 -67.55 17.22 18.49
N SER A 672 -66.70 16.21 18.72
CA SER A 672 -65.29 16.36 19.09
C SER A 672 -65.02 17.02 20.46
N GLU A 673 -66.05 17.37 21.23
CA GLU A 673 -65.92 17.84 22.61
C GLU A 673 -65.99 16.67 23.60
N HIS A 674 -65.16 16.71 24.63
CA HIS A 674 -65.13 15.69 25.68
C HIS A 674 -66.39 15.77 26.55
N VAL A 675 -67.10 14.64 26.67
CA VAL A 675 -68.36 14.55 27.41
C VAL A 675 -68.22 13.69 28.66
N LEU A 676 -67.46 12.60 28.57
CA LEU A 676 -67.36 11.62 29.64
C LEU A 676 -66.03 10.86 29.56
N THR A 677 -65.45 10.55 30.72
CA THR A 677 -64.40 9.54 30.86
C THR A 677 -64.88 8.46 31.81
N LYS A 678 -64.68 7.19 31.43
CA LYS A 678 -64.83 6.03 32.30
C LYS A 678 -63.55 5.20 32.31
N VAL A 679 -63.28 4.57 33.44
CA VAL A 679 -62.21 3.57 33.58
C VAL A 679 -62.87 2.21 33.80
N THR A 680 -62.41 1.19 33.09
CA THR A 680 -62.90 -0.19 33.22
C THR A 680 -61.74 -1.17 33.21
N GLN A 681 -61.89 -2.29 33.91
CA GLN A 681 -60.92 -3.39 33.98
C GLN A 681 -61.33 -4.59 33.12
N THR A 682 -62.43 -4.45 32.37
CA THR A 682 -62.90 -5.45 31.40
C THR A 682 -62.94 -4.84 30.01
N PRO A 683 -62.86 -5.64 28.93
CA PRO A 683 -62.91 -5.15 27.55
C PRO A 683 -64.33 -4.72 27.11
N GLU A 684 -65.10 -4.15 28.03
CA GLU A 684 -66.43 -3.59 27.81
C GLU A 684 -66.68 -2.37 28.72
N CYS A 685 -67.48 -1.43 28.23
CA CYS A 685 -67.94 -0.27 28.98
C CYS A 685 -69.39 0.07 28.62
N ALA A 686 -70.25 0.16 29.63
CA ALA A 686 -71.62 0.66 29.46
C ALA A 686 -71.66 2.18 29.69
N ILE A 687 -72.07 2.93 28.67
CA ILE A 687 -72.26 4.38 28.69
C ILE A 687 -73.77 4.64 28.86
N ALA A 688 -74.13 5.46 29.84
CA ALA A 688 -75.52 5.82 30.14
C ALA A 688 -75.94 7.06 29.35
#